data_AF-A0A168AST4-F1
#
_entry.id   AF-A0A168AST4-F1
#
_cell.length_a   1.000
_cell.length_b   1.000
_cell.length_c   1.000
_cell.angle_alpha   90.00
_cell.angle_beta   90.00
_cell.angle_gamma   90.00
#
_symmetry.space_group_name_H-M   'P 1'
#
loop_
_entity.id
_entity.type
_entity.pdbx_description
1 polymer ?
#
loop_
_entity_poly.entity_id
_entity_poly.type
_entity_poly.pdbx_seq_one_letter_code
_entity_poly.pdbx_strand_id
1 'polypeptide(L)'
;MATRTPTGRVASLFAHVKDNWCQEFFDEMYVCTNGDCIEDAAITEDECTRIESIPCVQRLFRAAAAHERPDQLGSPGLRILDLCCGQGRHSIALATRHPRARILGVDQSEYLIQLARQRSLALGLGQVDFKQSDARQILAPSDTFDLVMVMGHSLGCLNDSDGAAVLKEISRVVRPGGSVIIEIPNSTWLLEHFSPSGWEWLDEPNLSDKNEDVKNETASRQLIACRERELSPDKKRMASREIVIDVLSGSVLRDQFYAVRLYSLDEMSSIMTDSGLQMRPDETIQVRGPQYEGTGDAGMLEARQIVVAMRPPFPALAAAANPQDALIYVHPLLQPGHDPLKGKMLRASASISAGTVILADVPYAMVPIQSGTARRFICSNVCCRKLVSIEQTSRCPKACADRVNWCDDKCRAAGELHHQLECTWLKEQSELLRVTEGEYDFTMLWMVLRLLIGRLVEMSAGSADTHTLTCDWEDRFQRGWQSFNETRSNLELWPRAQLDRWRRLIDTYLTTSILSTLQVSAEEALVVLCQEETNSFWLHDGVTGTFPVPEEPQSRGEPYALAVYPRACGFNHSCSPNVIRHPDEKGRMVFRASRDITEAEECVISYFDLAEYVDVDSRQTLLRDWFRFTCLCDRCELESSDS
;
A
#
# COMPACT_ATOMS: atom_id res chain seq x y z
N MET A 1 55.35 -3.22 -5.77
CA MET A 1 55.04 -4.62 -6.16
C MET A 1 53.65 -4.92 -5.64
N ALA A 2 52.62 -4.84 -6.50
CA ALA A 2 51.26 -5.20 -6.14
C ALA A 2 51.20 -6.72 -5.90
N THR A 3 50.72 -7.11 -4.73
CA THR A 3 50.50 -8.51 -4.34
C THR A 3 49.54 -9.16 -5.32
N ARG A 4 50.06 -10.03 -6.19
CA ARG A 4 49.24 -10.92 -7.04
C ARG A 4 48.40 -11.82 -6.13
N THR A 5 47.09 -11.58 -6.09
CA THR A 5 46.05 -12.46 -5.53
C THR A 5 46.17 -13.83 -6.23
N PRO A 6 45.96 -14.96 -5.54
CA PRO A 6 46.35 -16.26 -6.07
C PRO A 6 45.52 -16.63 -7.31
N THR A 7 46.18 -16.68 -8.48
CA THR A 7 45.62 -17.10 -9.78
C THR A 7 45.47 -18.64 -9.88
N GLY A 8 45.18 -19.30 -8.75
CA GLY A 8 45.14 -20.75 -8.63
C GLY A 8 43.83 -21.26 -8.04
N ARG A 9 43.70 -22.58 -7.93
CA ARG A 9 42.55 -23.25 -7.33
C ARG A 9 42.43 -22.84 -5.85
N VAL A 10 41.22 -22.46 -5.44
CA VAL A 10 40.93 -22.14 -4.03
C VAL A 10 40.28 -23.34 -3.33
N ALA A 11 40.43 -23.42 -2.00
CA ALA A 11 39.94 -24.56 -1.23
C ALA A 11 38.40 -24.57 -1.07
N SER A 12 37.79 -23.39 -0.96
CA SER A 12 36.34 -23.20 -0.98
C SER A 12 36.01 -21.85 -1.61
N LEU A 13 35.10 -21.85 -2.58
CA LEU A 13 34.60 -20.64 -3.25
C LEU A 13 33.85 -19.74 -2.26
N PHE A 14 33.10 -20.32 -1.32
CA PHE A 14 32.31 -19.57 -0.34
C PHE A 14 33.17 -18.65 0.53
N ALA A 15 34.42 -19.02 0.83
CA ALA A 15 35.33 -18.20 1.63
C ALA A 15 35.76 -16.89 0.93
N HIS A 16 35.47 -16.76 -0.38
CA HIS A 16 35.85 -15.62 -1.21
C HIS A 16 34.65 -14.80 -1.69
N VAL A 17 33.42 -15.24 -1.44
CA VAL A 17 32.21 -14.48 -1.76
C VAL A 17 32.05 -13.35 -0.73
N LYS A 18 32.10 -12.09 -1.20
CA LYS A 18 31.82 -10.92 -0.35
C LYS A 18 30.33 -10.85 -0.01
N ASP A 19 29.97 -10.36 1.17
CA ASP A 19 28.55 -10.22 1.58
C ASP A 19 27.72 -9.36 0.62
N ASN A 20 28.32 -8.33 0.02
CA ASN A 20 27.68 -7.39 -0.89
C ASN A 20 28.12 -7.56 -2.35
N TRP A 21 28.57 -8.76 -2.75
CA TRP A 21 29.13 -9.01 -4.09
C TRP A 21 28.22 -8.53 -5.23
N CYS A 22 26.89 -8.59 -5.04
CA CYS A 22 25.90 -8.22 -6.03
C CYS A 22 25.92 -6.70 -6.37
N GLN A 23 26.44 -5.84 -5.49
CA GLN A 23 26.53 -4.40 -5.74
C GLN A 23 27.60 -4.04 -6.78
N GLU A 24 28.65 -4.86 -6.89
CA GLU A 24 29.80 -4.61 -7.78
C GLU A 24 29.77 -5.50 -9.04
N PHE A 25 28.87 -6.47 -9.12
CA PHE A 25 28.88 -7.51 -10.16
C PHE A 25 28.20 -7.08 -11.48
N PHE A 26 27.14 -6.28 -11.39
CA PHE A 26 26.24 -6.01 -12.51
C PHE A 26 26.68 -4.78 -13.32
N ASP A 27 27.71 -4.95 -14.14
CA ASP A 27 28.32 -3.92 -14.99
C ASP A 27 28.35 -4.33 -16.48
N GLU A 28 29.20 -3.67 -17.29
CA GLU A 28 29.39 -3.98 -18.71
C GLU A 28 29.76 -5.44 -18.95
N MET A 29 30.67 -5.98 -18.15
CA MET A 29 31.15 -7.34 -18.31
C MET A 29 30.07 -8.37 -17.94
N TYR A 30 29.14 -8.04 -17.03
CA TYR A 30 27.96 -8.89 -16.78
C TYR A 30 27.09 -9.04 -18.04
N VAL A 31 26.89 -7.96 -18.79
CA VAL A 31 26.15 -8.00 -20.07
C VAL A 31 26.91 -8.83 -21.10
N CYS A 32 28.23 -8.76 -21.12
CA CYS A 32 29.07 -9.57 -22.01
C CYS A 32 29.00 -11.07 -21.67
N THR A 33 29.11 -11.44 -20.39
CA THR A 33 29.16 -12.85 -19.96
C THR A 33 27.80 -13.56 -19.95
N ASN A 34 26.70 -12.83 -20.09
CA ASN A 34 25.35 -13.40 -20.10
C ASN A 34 24.54 -12.96 -21.33
N GLY A 35 25.18 -12.30 -22.29
CA GLY A 35 24.52 -11.64 -23.43
C GLY A 35 23.80 -12.62 -24.35
N ASP A 36 24.34 -13.83 -24.49
CA ASP A 36 23.70 -14.96 -25.19
C ASP A 36 22.30 -15.30 -24.65
N CYS A 37 22.02 -14.98 -23.39
CA CYS A 37 20.71 -15.13 -22.77
C CYS A 37 19.94 -13.80 -22.67
N ILE A 38 20.59 -12.73 -22.21
CA ILE A 38 19.90 -11.48 -21.83
C ILE A 38 19.86 -10.41 -22.92
N GLU A 39 20.68 -10.55 -23.97
CA GLU A 39 20.70 -9.67 -25.15
C GLU A 39 20.05 -10.33 -26.39
N ASP A 40 19.61 -11.58 -26.27
CA ASP A 40 18.84 -12.26 -27.30
C ASP A 40 17.36 -11.81 -27.28
N ALA A 41 16.94 -11.19 -28.37
CA ALA A 41 15.59 -10.69 -28.55
C ALA A 41 14.53 -11.81 -28.62
N ALA A 42 14.88 -12.98 -29.18
CA ALA A 42 13.97 -14.12 -29.27
C ALA A 42 13.74 -14.77 -27.90
N ILE A 43 14.77 -14.86 -27.06
CA ILE A 43 14.63 -15.31 -25.67
C ILE A 43 13.73 -14.34 -24.89
N THR A 44 13.98 -13.04 -25.02
CA THR A 44 13.14 -12.01 -24.39
C THR A 44 11.69 -12.09 -24.87
N GLU A 45 11.47 -12.37 -26.15
CA GLU A 45 10.14 -12.52 -26.73
C GLU A 45 9.39 -13.74 -26.17
N ASP A 46 10.06 -14.90 -26.08
CA ASP A 46 9.50 -16.13 -25.53
C ASP A 46 9.15 -15.95 -24.04
N GLU A 47 10.04 -15.37 -23.24
CA GLU A 47 9.82 -15.15 -21.82
C GLU A 47 8.64 -14.20 -21.55
N CYS A 48 8.52 -13.11 -22.31
CA CYS A 48 7.36 -12.22 -22.18
C CYS A 48 6.06 -12.91 -22.60
N THR A 49 6.09 -13.72 -23.68
CA THR A 49 4.93 -14.53 -24.09
C THR A 49 4.50 -15.48 -22.97
N ARG A 50 5.47 -16.10 -22.27
CA ARG A 50 5.21 -16.94 -21.10
C ARG A 50 4.61 -16.15 -19.95
N ILE A 51 5.16 -14.98 -19.61
CA ILE A 51 4.60 -14.09 -18.58
C ILE A 51 3.14 -13.77 -18.89
N GLU A 52 2.83 -13.39 -20.13
CA GLU A 52 1.47 -13.06 -20.57
C GLU A 52 0.51 -14.26 -20.55
N SER A 53 1.05 -15.48 -20.64
CA SER A 53 0.27 -16.73 -20.58
C SER A 53 -0.15 -17.12 -19.16
N ILE A 54 0.51 -16.58 -18.12
CA ILE A 54 0.17 -16.87 -16.72
C ILE A 54 -1.27 -16.40 -16.47
N PRO A 55 -2.19 -17.26 -15.98
CA PRO A 55 -3.61 -16.94 -15.93
C PRO A 55 -3.94 -15.62 -15.24
N CYS A 56 -3.28 -15.31 -14.12
CA CYS A 56 -3.50 -14.05 -13.42
C CYS A 56 -2.98 -12.81 -14.17
N VAL A 57 -1.84 -12.93 -14.84
CA VAL A 57 -1.25 -11.86 -15.66
C VAL A 57 -2.08 -11.63 -16.93
N GLN A 58 -2.51 -12.71 -17.58
CA GLN A 58 -3.40 -12.66 -18.74
C GLN A 58 -4.70 -11.91 -18.43
N ARG A 59 -5.31 -12.18 -17.25
CA ARG A 59 -6.50 -11.44 -16.79
C ARG A 59 -6.22 -9.96 -16.63
N LEU A 60 -5.05 -9.59 -16.10
CA LEU A 60 -4.68 -8.20 -15.90
C LEU A 60 -4.58 -7.44 -17.24
N PHE A 61 -3.85 -7.99 -18.21
CA PHE A 61 -3.70 -7.40 -19.54
C PHE A 61 -5.02 -7.35 -20.32
N ARG A 62 -5.86 -8.39 -20.25
CA ARG A 62 -7.20 -8.38 -20.87
C ARG A 62 -8.10 -7.30 -20.29
N ALA A 63 -8.17 -7.18 -18.96
CA ALA A 63 -8.98 -6.16 -18.31
C ALA A 63 -8.49 -4.73 -18.62
N ALA A 64 -7.17 -4.54 -18.75
CA ALA A 64 -6.59 -3.27 -19.20
C ALA A 64 -6.98 -2.96 -20.66
N ALA A 65 -6.97 -3.96 -21.54
CA ALA A 65 -7.35 -3.81 -22.95
C ALA A 65 -8.84 -3.47 -23.12
N ALA A 66 -9.72 -4.04 -22.29
CA ALA A 66 -11.18 -3.91 -22.37
C ALA A 66 -11.75 -2.56 -21.87
N HIS A 67 -10.92 -1.64 -21.34
CA HIS A 67 -11.35 -0.38 -20.69
C HIS A 67 -12.28 -0.59 -19.48
N GLU A 68 -12.31 -1.80 -18.91
CA GLU A 68 -13.16 -2.14 -17.76
C GLU A 68 -12.60 -1.62 -16.42
N ARG A 69 -11.43 -0.97 -16.44
CA ARG A 69 -10.79 -0.40 -15.25
C ARG A 69 -10.48 1.09 -15.45
N PRO A 70 -11.37 1.99 -15.01
CA PRO A 70 -10.97 3.33 -14.60
C PRO A 70 -10.23 3.21 -13.26
N ASP A 71 -8.97 3.65 -13.22
CA ASP A 71 -8.22 3.86 -11.97
C ASP A 71 -8.67 5.17 -11.30
N GLN A 72 -8.60 5.19 -9.97
CA GLN A 72 -9.06 6.26 -9.07
C GLN A 72 -8.26 7.58 -9.15
N LEU A 73 -7.41 7.74 -10.17
CA LEU A 73 -6.64 8.96 -10.46
C LEU A 73 -6.74 9.45 -11.93
N GLY A 74 -7.61 8.84 -12.75
CA GLY A 74 -7.85 9.30 -14.12
C GLY A 74 -6.73 8.98 -15.13
N SER A 75 -5.96 7.91 -14.93
CA SER A 75 -4.96 7.44 -15.90
C SER A 75 -5.23 6.01 -16.38
N PRO A 76 -5.97 5.80 -17.50
CA PRO A 76 -6.35 4.46 -17.93
C PRO A 76 -5.10 3.61 -18.24
N GLY A 77 -4.68 2.73 -17.33
CA GLY A 77 -3.51 1.88 -17.54
C GLY A 77 -3.15 0.93 -16.40
N LEU A 78 -2.65 -0.25 -16.78
CA LEU A 78 -2.12 -1.27 -15.87
C LEU A 78 -0.78 -0.79 -15.29
N ARG A 79 -0.59 -0.84 -13.96
CA ARG A 79 0.68 -0.43 -13.33
C ARG A 79 1.54 -1.66 -13.00
N ILE A 80 2.74 -1.70 -13.57
CA ILE A 80 3.69 -2.80 -13.41
C ILE A 80 4.97 -2.27 -12.75
N LEU A 81 5.48 -2.99 -11.76
CA LEU A 81 6.82 -2.82 -11.22
C LEU A 81 7.69 -3.98 -11.71
N ASP A 82 8.78 -3.67 -12.39
CA ASP A 82 9.84 -4.62 -12.74
C ASP A 82 11.02 -4.36 -11.79
N LEU A 83 11.16 -5.21 -10.78
CA LEU A 83 12.13 -5.06 -9.69
C LEU A 83 13.35 -5.92 -9.97
N CYS A 84 14.54 -5.32 -9.84
CA CYS A 84 15.79 -5.84 -10.38
C CYS A 84 15.71 -5.99 -11.91
N CYS A 85 15.26 -4.92 -12.59
CA CYS A 85 14.95 -4.96 -14.03
C CYS A 85 16.19 -5.03 -14.94
N GLY A 86 17.40 -4.88 -14.38
CA GLY A 86 18.64 -4.82 -15.13
C GLY A 86 18.59 -3.76 -16.24
N GLN A 87 18.95 -4.17 -17.45
CA GLN A 87 18.92 -3.32 -18.64
C GLN A 87 17.54 -3.21 -19.31
N GLY A 88 16.48 -3.60 -18.60
CA GLY A 88 15.08 -3.29 -18.94
C GLY A 88 14.46 -4.13 -20.07
N ARG A 89 15.04 -5.28 -20.42
CA ARG A 89 14.61 -6.08 -21.59
C ARG A 89 13.13 -6.49 -21.52
N HIS A 90 12.65 -6.96 -20.37
CA HIS A 90 11.24 -7.32 -20.17
C HIS A 90 10.33 -6.09 -20.13
N SER A 91 10.71 -5.07 -19.36
CA SER A 91 10.01 -3.79 -19.29
C SER A 91 9.77 -3.18 -20.67
N ILE A 92 10.80 -3.10 -21.51
CA ILE A 92 10.72 -2.53 -22.86
C ILE A 92 9.83 -3.40 -23.76
N ALA A 93 10.00 -4.71 -23.74
CA ALA A 93 9.23 -5.63 -24.57
C ALA A 93 7.74 -5.63 -24.18
N LEU A 94 7.41 -5.66 -22.88
CA LEU A 94 6.04 -5.59 -22.38
C LEU A 94 5.38 -4.24 -22.68
N ALA A 95 6.10 -3.13 -22.53
CA ALA A 95 5.58 -1.81 -22.87
C ALA A 95 5.30 -1.64 -24.36
N THR A 96 6.10 -2.27 -25.22
CA THR A 96 5.90 -2.30 -26.67
C THR A 96 4.63 -3.09 -27.03
N ARG A 97 4.39 -4.24 -26.39
CA ARG A 97 3.17 -5.05 -26.59
C ARG A 97 1.91 -4.41 -25.99
N HIS A 98 2.07 -3.71 -24.86
CA HIS A 98 0.97 -3.10 -24.10
C HIS A 98 1.18 -1.59 -23.94
N PRO A 99 0.83 -0.77 -24.94
CA PRO A 99 0.99 0.70 -24.87
C PRO A 99 0.22 1.39 -23.73
N ARG A 100 -0.71 0.67 -23.09
CA ARG A 100 -1.49 1.15 -21.93
C ARG A 100 -0.93 0.68 -20.58
N ALA A 101 0.12 -0.14 -20.56
CA ALA A 101 0.80 -0.48 -19.33
C ALA A 101 1.79 0.63 -18.98
N ARG A 102 1.77 1.09 -17.73
CA ARG A 102 2.79 1.96 -17.16
C ARG A 102 3.75 1.10 -16.36
N ILE A 103 5.03 1.13 -16.74
CA ILE A 103 6.04 0.25 -16.16
C ILE A 103 7.09 1.10 -15.46
N LEU A 104 7.37 0.76 -14.20
CA LEU A 104 8.52 1.27 -13.47
C LEU A 104 9.55 0.14 -13.36
N GLY A 105 10.71 0.31 -13.98
CA GLY A 105 11.86 -0.55 -13.79
C GLY A 105 12.75 -0.02 -12.67
N VAL A 106 13.13 -0.88 -11.73
CA VAL A 106 14.03 -0.54 -10.63
C VAL A 106 15.19 -1.51 -10.58
N ASP A 107 16.42 -0.99 -10.49
CA ASP A 107 17.63 -1.78 -10.32
C ASP A 107 18.66 -1.00 -9.47
N GLN A 108 19.60 -1.69 -8.83
CA GLN A 108 20.66 -1.04 -8.06
C GLN A 108 21.83 -0.57 -8.94
N SER A 109 22.04 -1.22 -10.09
CA SER A 109 23.14 -0.92 -11.00
C SER A 109 22.84 0.35 -11.80
N GLU A 110 23.66 1.37 -11.58
CA GLU A 110 23.59 2.60 -12.37
C GLU A 110 23.85 2.33 -13.86
N TYR A 111 24.84 1.48 -14.17
CA TYR A 111 25.19 1.11 -15.53
C TYR A 111 24.00 0.50 -16.29
N LEU A 112 23.33 -0.49 -15.67
CA LEU A 112 22.19 -1.16 -16.30
C LEU A 112 20.98 -0.22 -16.46
N ILE A 113 20.73 0.66 -15.48
CA ILE A 113 19.67 1.66 -15.57
C ILE A 113 19.95 2.69 -16.68
N GLN A 114 21.19 3.13 -16.84
CA GLN A 114 21.56 4.03 -17.94
C GLN A 114 21.30 3.35 -19.30
N LEU A 115 21.68 2.08 -19.45
CA LEU A 115 21.43 1.30 -20.66
C LEU A 115 19.93 1.12 -20.93
N ALA A 116 19.14 0.82 -19.89
CA ALA A 116 17.68 0.69 -19.99
C ALA A 116 17.01 2.00 -20.44
N ARG A 117 17.44 3.14 -19.88
CA ARG A 117 16.96 4.48 -20.26
C ARG A 117 17.28 4.81 -21.72
N GLN A 118 18.52 4.55 -22.15
CA GLN A 118 18.94 4.78 -23.53
C GLN A 118 18.09 3.96 -24.51
N ARG A 119 17.88 2.67 -24.23
CA ARG A 119 17.07 1.77 -25.07
C ARG A 119 15.60 2.19 -25.13
N SER A 120 15.02 2.54 -23.99
CA SER A 120 13.63 3.03 -23.92
C SER A 120 13.44 4.32 -24.70
N LEU A 121 14.40 5.25 -24.58
CA LEU A 121 14.39 6.53 -25.29
C LEU A 121 14.52 6.32 -26.81
N ALA A 122 15.40 5.42 -27.25
CA ALA A 122 15.58 5.09 -28.66
C ALA A 122 14.30 4.53 -29.32
N LEU A 123 13.43 3.88 -28.54
CA LEU A 123 12.15 3.33 -28.97
C LEU A 123 10.96 4.28 -28.73
N GLY A 124 11.17 5.44 -28.11
CA GLY A 124 10.13 6.44 -27.84
C GLY A 124 9.08 5.99 -26.82
N LEU A 125 9.43 5.12 -25.87
CA LEU A 125 8.51 4.55 -24.88
C LEU A 125 8.31 5.47 -23.68
N GLY A 126 7.41 6.46 -23.81
CA GLY A 126 7.10 7.43 -22.75
C GLY A 126 6.35 6.86 -21.53
N GLN A 127 5.91 5.61 -21.58
CA GLN A 127 5.18 4.91 -20.52
C GLN A 127 6.07 4.03 -19.63
N VAL A 128 7.38 3.99 -19.89
CA VAL A 128 8.36 3.23 -19.10
C VAL A 128 9.34 4.20 -18.45
N ASP A 129 9.47 4.11 -17.13
CA ASP A 129 10.48 4.84 -16.37
C ASP A 129 11.46 3.85 -15.71
N PHE A 130 12.71 4.27 -15.54
CA PHE A 130 13.76 3.47 -14.94
C PHE A 130 14.45 4.25 -13.84
N LYS A 131 14.54 3.66 -12.65
CA LYS A 131 15.11 4.31 -11.46
C LYS A 131 16.14 3.44 -10.77
N GLN A 132 17.28 4.04 -10.45
CA GLN A 132 18.25 3.41 -9.57
C GLN A 132 17.72 3.46 -8.13
N SER A 133 17.54 2.30 -7.48
CA SER A 133 17.10 2.21 -6.09
C SER A 133 17.41 0.85 -5.49
N ASP A 134 17.46 0.79 -4.16
CA ASP A 134 17.52 -0.46 -3.41
C ASP A 134 16.16 -1.19 -3.47
N ALA A 135 16.17 -2.48 -3.80
CA ALA A 135 14.96 -3.29 -3.88
C ALA A 135 14.25 -3.50 -2.53
N ARG A 136 14.97 -3.28 -1.41
CA ARG A 136 14.41 -3.35 -0.05
C ARG A 136 13.63 -2.08 0.33
N GLN A 137 13.79 -1.01 -0.44
CA GLN A 137 13.15 0.29 -0.19
C GLN A 137 12.63 0.85 -1.51
N ILE A 138 11.42 0.44 -1.89
CA ILE A 138 10.77 0.88 -3.11
C ILE A 138 10.10 2.23 -2.85
N LEU A 139 10.58 3.28 -3.51
CA LEU A 139 10.06 4.65 -3.40
C LEU A 139 8.71 4.84 -4.12
N ALA A 140 7.73 4.03 -3.76
CA ALA A 140 6.34 4.11 -4.22
C ALA A 140 5.37 3.93 -3.03
N PRO A 141 4.18 4.56 -3.06
CA PRO A 141 3.16 4.35 -2.04
C PRO A 141 2.75 2.86 -1.93
N SER A 142 2.16 2.50 -0.80
CA SER A 142 1.53 1.18 -0.66
C SER A 142 0.39 1.01 -1.67
N ASP A 143 0.09 -0.23 -2.03
CA ASP A 143 -1.05 -0.59 -2.88
C ASP A 143 -1.02 0.03 -4.30
N THR A 144 0.17 0.33 -4.83
CA THR A 144 0.37 1.06 -6.11
C THR A 144 0.29 0.18 -7.36
N PHE A 145 0.84 -1.04 -7.31
CA PHE A 145 1.06 -1.86 -8.51
C PHE A 145 0.04 -3.00 -8.65
N ASP A 146 -0.39 -3.25 -9.88
CA ASP A 146 -1.23 -4.40 -10.25
C ASP A 146 -0.42 -5.69 -10.39
N LEU A 147 0.81 -5.55 -10.88
CA LEU A 147 1.77 -6.63 -11.12
C LEU A 147 3.14 -6.20 -10.63
N VAL A 148 3.78 -7.04 -9.82
CA VAL A 148 5.20 -6.92 -9.49
C VAL A 148 5.95 -8.11 -10.07
N MET A 149 7.04 -7.83 -10.77
CA MET A 149 7.90 -8.83 -11.40
C MET A 149 9.29 -8.75 -10.77
N VAL A 150 9.87 -9.91 -10.47
CA VAL A 150 11.30 -10.03 -10.12
C VAL A 150 11.88 -11.10 -11.02
N MET A 151 12.55 -10.67 -12.09
CA MET A 151 13.07 -11.58 -13.11
C MET A 151 14.56 -11.86 -12.89
N GLY A 152 15.08 -12.93 -13.51
CA GLY A 152 16.52 -13.17 -13.61
C GLY A 152 17.24 -13.57 -12.32
N HIS A 153 16.70 -14.52 -11.53
CA HIS A 153 17.29 -15.08 -10.29
C HIS A 153 17.76 -14.06 -9.23
N SER A 154 17.40 -12.78 -9.38
CA SER A 154 17.85 -11.65 -8.57
C SER A 154 17.56 -11.80 -7.08
N LEU A 155 16.41 -12.40 -6.73
CA LEU A 155 16.09 -12.70 -5.32
C LEU A 155 17.13 -13.65 -4.69
N GLY A 156 17.67 -14.59 -5.46
CA GLY A 156 18.68 -15.54 -5.01
C GLY A 156 20.05 -14.91 -4.77
N CYS A 157 20.32 -13.71 -5.31
CA CYS A 157 21.58 -13.00 -5.09
C CYS A 157 21.66 -12.37 -3.68
N LEU A 158 20.54 -12.33 -2.96
CA LEU A 158 20.43 -11.71 -1.64
C LEU A 158 20.75 -12.70 -0.51
N ASN A 159 21.14 -12.17 0.65
CA ASN A 159 21.10 -12.94 1.89
C ASN A 159 19.64 -13.14 2.35
N ASP A 160 19.44 -14.05 3.30
CA ASP A 160 18.09 -14.47 3.70
C ASP A 160 17.28 -13.31 4.31
N SER A 161 17.91 -12.42 5.09
CA SER A 161 17.24 -11.25 5.67
C SER A 161 16.83 -10.21 4.62
N ASP A 162 17.70 -9.97 3.63
CA ASP A 162 17.44 -9.02 2.55
C ASP A 162 16.37 -9.54 1.59
N GLY A 163 16.38 -10.85 1.29
CA GLY A 163 15.32 -11.49 0.52
C GLY A 163 13.94 -11.36 1.19
N ALA A 164 13.88 -11.56 2.52
CA ALA A 164 12.65 -11.37 3.29
C ALA A 164 12.20 -9.90 3.31
N ALA A 165 13.14 -8.94 3.42
CA ALA A 165 12.83 -7.52 3.35
C ALA A 165 12.26 -7.12 1.98
N VAL A 166 12.84 -7.63 0.88
CA VAL A 166 12.32 -7.43 -0.48
C VAL A 166 10.90 -7.98 -0.63
N LEU A 167 10.62 -9.19 -0.13
CA LEU A 167 9.27 -9.77 -0.21
C LEU A 167 8.22 -8.98 0.59
N LYS A 168 8.58 -8.46 1.77
CA LYS A 168 7.72 -7.54 2.54
C LYS A 168 7.46 -6.25 1.77
N GLU A 169 8.48 -5.71 1.12
CA GLU A 169 8.35 -4.48 0.35
C GLU A 169 7.49 -4.69 -0.91
N ILE A 170 7.66 -5.81 -1.61
CA ILE A 170 6.78 -6.25 -2.71
C ILE A 170 5.33 -6.33 -2.22
N SER A 171 5.09 -6.96 -1.07
CA SER A 171 3.76 -7.07 -0.46
C SER A 171 3.16 -5.71 -0.14
N ARG A 172 3.96 -4.75 0.35
CA ARG A 172 3.52 -3.38 0.63
C ARG A 172 3.05 -2.65 -0.63
N VAL A 173 3.82 -2.72 -1.71
CA VAL A 173 3.57 -1.92 -2.93
C VAL A 173 2.59 -2.56 -3.91
N VAL A 174 2.43 -3.89 -3.89
CA VAL A 174 1.40 -4.56 -4.70
C VAL A 174 0.04 -4.36 -4.05
N ARG A 175 -0.98 -3.97 -4.83
CA ARG A 175 -2.33 -3.78 -4.27
C ARG A 175 -2.94 -5.11 -3.81
N PRO A 176 -3.89 -5.09 -2.86
CA PRO A 176 -4.69 -6.26 -2.53
C PRO A 176 -5.36 -6.86 -3.79
N GLY A 177 -5.20 -8.17 -3.98
CA GLY A 177 -5.63 -8.89 -5.18
C GLY A 177 -4.71 -8.73 -6.40
N GLY A 178 -3.62 -7.97 -6.29
CA GLY A 178 -2.59 -7.86 -7.32
C GLY A 178 -1.70 -9.11 -7.40
N SER A 179 -1.04 -9.27 -8.55
CA SER A 179 -0.21 -10.43 -8.85
C SER A 179 1.27 -10.14 -8.60
N VAL A 180 2.01 -11.16 -8.20
CA VAL A 180 3.46 -11.13 -8.06
C VAL A 180 4.03 -12.32 -8.82
N ILE A 181 5.05 -12.09 -9.64
CA ILE A 181 5.81 -13.17 -10.29
C ILE A 181 7.29 -13.03 -9.96
N ILE A 182 7.92 -14.14 -9.59
CA ILE A 182 9.35 -14.17 -9.22
C ILE A 182 10.00 -15.34 -9.93
N GLU A 183 11.03 -15.05 -10.73
CA GLU A 183 11.84 -16.05 -11.38
C GLU A 183 12.99 -16.50 -10.47
N ILE A 184 13.06 -17.82 -10.24
CA ILE A 184 14.14 -18.46 -9.47
C ILE A 184 14.73 -19.64 -10.24
N PRO A 185 15.98 -20.05 -9.96
CA PRO A 185 16.52 -21.30 -10.48
C PRO A 185 15.66 -22.49 -10.07
N ASN A 186 15.50 -23.47 -10.96
CA ASN A 186 14.89 -24.74 -10.58
C ASN A 186 15.91 -25.55 -9.77
N SER A 187 15.81 -25.47 -8.44
CA SER A 187 16.77 -26.09 -7.52
C SER A 187 16.86 -27.61 -7.72
N THR A 188 15.74 -28.29 -7.95
CA THR A 188 15.73 -29.75 -8.15
C THR A 188 16.51 -30.13 -9.40
N TRP A 189 16.20 -29.47 -10.52
CA TRP A 189 16.89 -29.73 -11.78
C TRP A 189 18.39 -29.41 -11.67
N LEU A 190 18.73 -28.26 -11.06
CA LEU A 190 20.12 -27.83 -10.90
C LEU A 190 20.94 -28.83 -10.06
N LEU A 191 20.36 -29.36 -8.98
CA LEU A 191 21.05 -30.34 -8.14
C LEU A 191 21.25 -31.69 -8.85
N GLU A 192 20.32 -32.09 -9.72
CA GLU A 192 20.43 -33.31 -10.54
C GLU A 192 21.45 -33.18 -11.67
N HIS A 193 21.60 -31.97 -12.23
CA HIS A 193 22.45 -31.67 -13.38
C HIS A 193 23.65 -30.79 -13.00
N PHE A 194 24.05 -30.83 -11.72
CA PHE A 194 25.10 -29.94 -11.21
C PHE A 194 26.43 -30.20 -11.93
N SER A 195 26.94 -29.16 -12.59
CA SER A 195 28.28 -29.17 -13.18
C SER A 195 29.25 -28.32 -12.35
N PRO A 196 30.32 -28.91 -11.78
CA PRO A 196 31.28 -28.19 -10.93
C PRO A 196 32.15 -27.19 -11.70
N SER A 197 32.15 -27.26 -13.03
CA SER A 197 32.88 -26.33 -13.88
C SER A 197 32.28 -26.24 -15.27
N GLY A 198 32.45 -25.11 -15.92
CA GLY A 198 32.14 -24.96 -17.34
C GLY A 198 32.86 -23.77 -17.94
N TRP A 199 32.76 -23.62 -19.25
CA TRP A 199 33.37 -22.53 -19.97
C TRP A 199 32.61 -22.26 -21.26
N GLU A 200 32.71 -21.04 -21.77
CA GLU A 200 32.09 -20.64 -23.03
C GLU A 200 32.89 -19.54 -23.73
N TRP A 201 32.76 -19.50 -25.05
CA TRP A 201 33.21 -18.35 -25.84
C TRP A 201 32.20 -17.23 -25.69
N LEU A 202 32.68 -16.01 -25.44
CA LEU A 202 31.83 -14.83 -25.44
C LEU A 202 31.89 -14.19 -26.82
N ASP A 203 30.72 -13.81 -27.34
CA ASP A 203 30.66 -12.97 -28.52
C ASP A 203 31.32 -11.61 -28.23
N GLU A 204 31.91 -10.99 -29.26
CA GLU A 204 32.36 -9.59 -29.12
C GLU A 204 31.17 -8.76 -28.63
N PRO A 205 31.32 -7.92 -27.59
CA PRO A 205 30.21 -7.13 -27.09
C PRO A 205 29.67 -6.32 -28.27
N ASN A 206 28.44 -6.63 -28.70
CA ASN A 206 27.70 -5.87 -29.70
C ASN A 206 27.29 -4.53 -29.07
N LEU A 207 28.27 -3.68 -28.77
CA LEU A 207 28.10 -2.24 -28.60
C LEU A 207 27.84 -1.66 -30.00
N SER A 208 26.77 -2.11 -30.63
CA SER A 208 26.25 -1.54 -31.87
C SER A 208 25.48 -0.26 -31.56
N ASP A 209 26.15 0.68 -30.90
CA ASP A 209 25.74 2.07 -31.02
C ASP A 209 26.21 2.57 -32.38
N LYS A 210 25.21 2.83 -33.24
CA LYS A 210 25.32 3.34 -34.59
C LYS A 210 25.86 4.78 -34.62
N ASN A 211 27.09 4.99 -34.16
CA ASN A 211 27.88 6.15 -34.54
C ASN A 211 28.94 5.69 -35.54
N GLU A 212 28.67 5.89 -36.83
CA GLU A 212 29.55 5.53 -37.94
C GLU A 212 30.91 6.28 -37.91
N ASP A 213 31.11 7.23 -36.99
CA ASP A 213 32.25 8.15 -37.00
C ASP A 213 33.40 7.79 -36.04
N VAL A 214 33.36 6.66 -35.32
CA VAL A 214 34.49 6.19 -34.49
C VAL A 214 34.91 4.77 -34.87
N LYS A 215 35.32 4.57 -36.12
CA LYS A 215 36.18 3.43 -36.51
C LYS A 215 37.63 3.74 -36.16
N ASN A 216 37.96 3.80 -34.87
CA ASN A 216 39.36 3.81 -34.42
C ASN A 216 39.65 2.55 -33.61
N GLU A 217 40.32 1.61 -34.26
CA GLU A 217 41.30 0.64 -33.71
C GLU A 217 41.00 -0.02 -32.34
N THR A 218 39.79 -0.53 -32.10
CA THR A 218 39.61 -1.60 -31.10
C THR A 218 39.98 -2.94 -31.73
N ALA A 219 41.12 -3.49 -31.34
CA ALA A 219 41.52 -4.85 -31.72
C ALA A 219 40.39 -5.84 -31.35
N SER A 220 39.99 -6.68 -32.31
CA SER A 220 39.03 -7.76 -32.09
C SER A 220 39.45 -8.59 -30.88
N ARG A 221 38.62 -8.65 -29.84
CA ARG A 221 38.90 -9.41 -28.62
C ARG A 221 38.36 -10.82 -28.78
N GLN A 222 39.10 -11.82 -28.30
CA GLN A 222 38.59 -13.19 -28.19
C GLN A 222 38.47 -13.54 -26.71
N LEU A 223 37.24 -13.53 -26.20
CA LEU A 223 36.99 -13.69 -24.78
C LEU A 223 36.47 -15.10 -24.49
N ILE A 224 36.97 -15.68 -23.40
CA ILE A 224 36.45 -16.92 -22.81
C ILE A 224 36.05 -16.64 -21.36
N ALA A 225 34.87 -17.11 -20.97
CA ALA A 225 34.46 -17.16 -19.57
C ALA A 225 34.64 -18.58 -19.04
N CYS A 226 35.32 -18.73 -17.91
CA CYS A 226 35.53 -19.98 -17.20
C CYS A 226 34.86 -19.90 -15.83
N ARG A 227 34.06 -20.90 -15.47
CA ARG A 227 33.30 -20.94 -14.22
C ARG A 227 33.67 -22.16 -13.39
N GLU A 228 33.98 -21.96 -12.11
CA GLU A 228 34.04 -23.01 -11.09
C GLU A 228 32.84 -22.87 -10.16
N ARG A 229 32.26 -23.99 -9.71
CA ARG A 229 31.05 -24.00 -8.87
C ARG A 229 31.21 -24.92 -7.67
N GLU A 230 30.60 -24.51 -6.56
CA GLU A 230 30.57 -25.26 -5.31
C GLU A 230 29.17 -25.19 -4.69
N LEU A 231 28.63 -26.34 -4.30
CA LEU A 231 27.40 -26.40 -3.51
C LEU A 231 27.73 -26.34 -2.02
N SER A 232 26.95 -25.55 -1.30
CA SER A 232 26.95 -25.55 0.17
C SER A 232 26.59 -26.94 0.73
N PRO A 233 27.01 -27.28 1.96
CA PRO A 233 26.74 -28.59 2.57
C PRO A 233 25.25 -28.95 2.67
N ASP A 234 24.39 -27.96 2.89
CA ASP A 234 22.93 -28.11 2.95
C ASP A 234 22.26 -28.02 1.57
N LYS A 235 23.05 -27.80 0.50
CA LYS A 235 22.62 -27.64 -0.90
C LYS A 235 21.66 -26.47 -1.13
N LYS A 236 21.63 -25.50 -0.20
CA LYS A 236 20.75 -24.33 -0.26
C LYS A 236 21.34 -23.16 -1.03
N ARG A 237 22.66 -23.13 -1.21
CA ARG A 237 23.39 -22.10 -1.94
C ARG A 237 24.40 -22.73 -2.90
N MET A 238 24.63 -22.06 -4.02
CA MET A 238 25.69 -22.37 -4.96
C MET A 238 26.62 -21.16 -5.08
N ALA A 239 27.90 -21.34 -4.74
CA ALA A 239 28.95 -20.37 -5.02
C ALA A 239 29.54 -20.62 -6.40
N SER A 240 29.92 -19.55 -7.08
CA SER A 240 30.57 -19.58 -8.40
C SER A 240 31.76 -18.62 -8.41
N ARG A 241 32.83 -19.02 -9.08
CA ARG A 241 33.94 -18.15 -9.48
C ARG A 241 33.94 -18.04 -10.99
N GLU A 242 33.83 -16.83 -11.51
CA GLU A 242 33.92 -16.54 -12.93
C GLU A 242 35.23 -15.84 -13.25
N ILE A 243 35.96 -16.39 -14.22
CA ILE A 243 37.20 -15.82 -14.75
C ILE A 243 36.98 -15.53 -16.23
N VAL A 244 37.12 -14.26 -16.63
CA VAL A 244 37.06 -13.87 -18.04
C VAL A 244 38.48 -13.56 -18.52
N ILE A 245 38.87 -14.20 -19.63
CA ILE A 245 40.21 -14.12 -20.19
C ILE A 245 40.11 -13.62 -21.62
N ASP A 246 40.92 -12.60 -21.96
CA ASP A 246 41.21 -12.28 -23.35
C ASP A 246 42.32 -13.20 -23.86
N VAL A 247 41.95 -14.12 -24.74
CA VAL A 247 42.83 -15.17 -25.26
C VAL A 247 43.96 -14.59 -26.10
N LEU A 248 43.75 -13.45 -26.79
CA LEU A 248 44.77 -12.85 -27.64
C LEU A 248 45.86 -12.16 -26.81
N SER A 249 45.47 -11.43 -25.76
CA SER A 249 46.44 -10.77 -24.87
C SER A 249 46.96 -11.69 -23.75
N GLY A 250 46.26 -12.80 -23.48
CA GLY A 250 46.51 -13.68 -22.35
C GLY A 250 46.19 -13.04 -20.99
N SER A 251 45.46 -11.93 -20.98
CA SER A 251 45.13 -11.19 -19.76
C SER A 251 43.82 -11.67 -19.13
N VAL A 252 43.80 -11.74 -17.81
CA VAL A 252 42.57 -11.98 -17.04
C VAL A 252 41.87 -10.63 -16.87
N LEU A 253 40.70 -10.49 -17.50
CA LEU A 253 39.88 -9.28 -17.45
C LEU A 253 38.99 -9.23 -16.19
N ARG A 254 38.58 -10.40 -15.70
CA ARG A 254 37.73 -10.55 -14.51
C ARG A 254 38.07 -11.83 -13.76
N ASP A 255 38.04 -11.75 -12.44
CA ASP A 255 38.09 -12.90 -11.52
C ASP A 255 37.18 -12.58 -10.34
N GLN A 256 35.97 -13.12 -10.36
CA GLN A 256 34.88 -12.68 -9.48
C GLN A 256 34.18 -13.86 -8.83
N PHE A 257 33.87 -13.71 -7.55
CA PHE A 257 33.15 -14.70 -6.75
C PHE A 257 31.74 -14.19 -6.44
N TYR A 258 30.75 -15.06 -6.58
CA TYR A 258 29.35 -14.78 -6.28
C TYR A 258 28.63 -16.03 -5.78
N ALA A 259 27.48 -15.85 -5.13
CA ALA A 259 26.67 -16.98 -4.67
C ALA A 259 25.18 -16.72 -4.82
N VAL A 260 24.45 -17.76 -5.19
CA VAL A 260 22.99 -17.70 -5.40
C VAL A 260 22.30 -18.69 -4.46
N ARG A 261 21.21 -18.23 -3.83
CA ARG A 261 20.30 -19.04 -3.02
C ARG A 261 19.38 -19.86 -3.91
N LEU A 262 19.32 -21.15 -3.65
CA LEU A 262 18.49 -22.14 -4.33
C LEU A 262 17.23 -22.42 -3.50
N TYR A 263 16.14 -21.71 -3.78
CA TYR A 263 14.89 -21.87 -3.05
C TYR A 263 14.11 -23.09 -3.55
N SER A 264 13.61 -23.91 -2.62
CA SER A 264 12.52 -24.85 -2.94
C SER A 264 11.17 -24.12 -3.01
N LEU A 265 10.18 -24.72 -3.68
CA LEU A 265 8.83 -24.14 -3.72
C LEU A 265 8.17 -24.09 -2.33
N ASP A 266 8.47 -25.05 -1.45
CA ASP A 266 7.97 -25.05 -0.08
C ASP A 266 8.56 -23.91 0.75
N GLU A 267 9.87 -23.66 0.60
CA GLU A 267 10.53 -22.52 1.24
C GLU A 267 9.97 -21.19 0.72
N MET A 268 9.78 -21.06 -0.59
CA MET A 268 9.14 -19.88 -1.19
C MET A 268 7.73 -19.66 -0.63
N SER A 269 6.94 -20.74 -0.51
CA SER A 269 5.57 -20.67 0.01
C SER A 269 5.53 -20.15 1.44
N SER A 270 6.43 -20.66 2.29
CA SER A 270 6.56 -20.20 3.68
C SER A 270 6.94 -18.72 3.75
N ILE A 271 8.02 -18.31 3.07
CA ILE A 271 8.55 -16.94 3.18
C ILE A 271 7.60 -15.92 2.55
N MET A 272 6.91 -16.29 1.46
CA MET A 272 5.86 -15.46 0.87
C MET A 272 4.67 -15.29 1.83
N THR A 273 4.24 -16.37 2.50
CA THR A 273 3.16 -16.32 3.49
C THR A 273 3.51 -15.39 4.64
N ASP A 274 4.72 -15.51 5.18
CA ASP A 274 5.23 -14.64 6.26
C ASP A 274 5.34 -13.16 5.83
N SER A 275 5.43 -12.93 4.52
CA SER A 275 5.46 -11.58 3.91
C SER A 275 4.07 -11.07 3.50
N GLY A 276 2.99 -11.80 3.78
CA GLY A 276 1.62 -11.41 3.43
C GLY A 276 1.23 -11.66 1.97
N LEU A 277 1.95 -12.54 1.29
CA LEU A 277 1.68 -13.01 -0.07
C LEU A 277 1.19 -14.46 -0.04
N GLN A 278 0.34 -14.84 -0.99
CA GLN A 278 -0.17 -16.19 -1.16
C GLN A 278 0.29 -16.76 -2.49
N MET A 279 1.09 -17.83 -2.45
CA MET A 279 1.51 -18.55 -3.66
C MET A 279 0.34 -19.21 -4.37
N ARG A 280 0.46 -19.31 -5.70
CA ARG A 280 -0.40 -20.08 -6.60
C ARG A 280 0.44 -21.14 -7.33
N PRO A 281 0.69 -22.29 -6.70
CA PRO A 281 1.53 -23.34 -7.27
C PRO A 281 1.01 -23.86 -8.62
N ASP A 282 -0.31 -23.82 -8.83
CA ASP A 282 -0.99 -24.21 -10.06
C ASP A 282 -0.73 -23.27 -11.25
N GLU A 283 -0.37 -22.01 -10.98
CA GLU A 283 0.01 -21.02 -11.99
C GLU A 283 1.54 -20.93 -12.19
N THR A 284 2.35 -21.65 -11.40
CA THR A 284 3.82 -21.62 -11.51
C THR A 284 4.27 -22.31 -12.80
N ILE A 285 5.12 -21.63 -13.58
CA ILE A 285 5.57 -22.14 -14.88
C ILE A 285 7.07 -22.44 -14.90
N GLN A 286 7.44 -23.50 -15.60
CA GLN A 286 8.83 -23.88 -15.84
C GLN A 286 9.35 -23.16 -17.09
N VAL A 287 10.57 -22.63 -17.01
CA VAL A 287 11.25 -21.93 -18.09
C VAL A 287 12.57 -22.65 -18.36
N ARG A 288 12.82 -22.95 -19.64
CA ARG A 288 14.08 -23.54 -20.10
C ARG A 288 14.88 -22.47 -20.82
N GLY A 289 16.19 -22.43 -20.56
CA GLY A 289 17.12 -21.61 -21.31
C GLY A 289 17.33 -22.12 -22.74
N PRO A 290 18.10 -21.37 -23.55
CA PRO A 290 18.46 -21.77 -24.89
C PRO A 290 19.21 -23.12 -24.89
N GLN A 291 18.91 -23.96 -25.89
CA GLN A 291 19.63 -25.21 -26.11
C GLN A 291 20.77 -24.94 -27.11
N TYR A 292 22.01 -24.97 -26.64
CA TYR A 292 23.18 -24.82 -27.50
C TYR A 292 23.52 -26.14 -28.20
N GLU A 293 23.90 -26.08 -29.49
CA GLU A 293 24.58 -27.19 -30.16
C GLU A 293 26.04 -27.24 -29.68
N GLY A 294 26.33 -27.96 -28.58
CA GLY A 294 27.70 -28.12 -28.05
C GLY A 294 27.81 -28.16 -26.53
N THR A 295 28.97 -27.75 -25.98
CA THR A 295 29.28 -27.71 -24.54
C THR A 295 29.01 -26.35 -23.88
N GLY A 296 28.02 -25.59 -24.38
CA GLY A 296 27.67 -24.28 -23.82
C GLY A 296 27.16 -24.41 -22.38
N ASP A 297 27.51 -23.45 -21.52
CA ASP A 297 27.16 -23.45 -20.10
C ASP A 297 26.21 -22.29 -19.80
N ALA A 298 24.92 -22.51 -20.08
CA ALA A 298 23.84 -21.56 -19.76
C ALA A 298 23.69 -21.31 -18.24
N GLY A 299 24.50 -21.98 -17.42
CA GLY A 299 24.58 -21.78 -15.99
C GLY A 299 23.23 -21.88 -15.30
N MET A 300 22.93 -20.88 -14.48
CA MET A 300 21.67 -20.83 -13.72
C MET A 300 20.46 -20.43 -14.58
N LEU A 301 20.69 -20.14 -15.87
CA LEU A 301 19.65 -19.81 -16.84
C LEU A 301 19.11 -21.04 -17.56
N GLU A 302 19.73 -22.22 -17.45
CA GLU A 302 19.28 -23.41 -18.18
C GLU A 302 17.89 -23.93 -17.75
N ALA A 303 17.61 -23.93 -16.45
CA ALA A 303 16.34 -24.39 -15.90
C ALA A 303 15.89 -23.49 -14.75
N ARG A 304 14.76 -22.82 -14.96
CA ARG A 304 14.20 -21.82 -14.06
C ARG A 304 12.72 -22.06 -13.88
N GLN A 305 12.15 -21.40 -12.90
CA GLN A 305 10.72 -21.43 -12.64
C GLN A 305 10.23 -20.04 -12.24
N ILE A 306 9.10 -19.64 -12.79
CA ILE A 306 8.42 -18.40 -12.42
C ILE A 306 7.37 -18.77 -11.38
N VAL A 307 7.69 -18.47 -10.13
CA VAL A 307 6.80 -18.59 -8.98
C VAL A 307 5.74 -17.51 -9.09
N VAL A 308 4.48 -17.92 -9.01
CA VAL A 308 3.33 -17.01 -9.05
C VAL A 308 2.74 -16.89 -7.66
N ALA A 309 2.50 -15.66 -7.24
CA ALA A 309 1.82 -15.33 -6.01
C ALA A 309 0.82 -14.18 -6.23
N MET A 310 -0.01 -13.97 -5.22
CA MET A 310 -0.88 -12.81 -5.15
C MET A 310 -0.79 -12.21 -3.75
N ARG A 311 -1.03 -10.91 -3.63
CA ARG A 311 -1.45 -10.40 -2.33
C ARG A 311 -2.92 -10.76 -2.15
N PRO A 312 -3.31 -11.47 -1.07
CA PRO A 312 -4.71 -11.74 -0.82
C PRO A 312 -5.52 -10.45 -0.96
N PRO A 313 -6.69 -10.46 -1.62
CA PRO A 313 -7.59 -9.33 -1.50
C PRO A 313 -7.90 -9.17 -0.02
N PHE A 314 -8.33 -7.97 0.40
CA PHE A 314 -9.08 -7.90 1.65
C PHE A 314 -10.14 -9.02 1.58
N PRO A 315 -10.24 -9.88 2.61
CA PRO A 315 -11.16 -11.00 2.57
C PRO A 315 -12.48 -10.49 2.02
N ALA A 316 -12.95 -11.10 0.93
CA ALA A 316 -14.32 -10.87 0.51
C ALA A 316 -15.14 -11.28 1.74
N LEU A 317 -15.77 -10.31 2.38
CA LEU A 317 -16.56 -10.58 3.55
C LEU A 317 -17.51 -11.71 3.20
N ALA A 318 -17.55 -12.71 4.08
CA ALA A 318 -18.62 -13.70 4.09
C ALA A 318 -19.93 -12.96 3.82
N ALA A 319 -20.81 -13.53 2.98
CA ALA A 319 -22.02 -12.88 2.48
C ALA A 319 -22.72 -12.08 3.58
N ALA A 320 -22.42 -10.79 3.65
CA ALA A 320 -22.87 -9.97 4.76
C ALA A 320 -24.35 -9.73 4.57
N ALA A 321 -25.15 -9.87 5.64
CA ALA A 321 -26.59 -9.62 5.54
C ALA A 321 -26.89 -8.19 5.04
N ASN A 322 -26.00 -7.24 5.32
CA ASN A 322 -26.04 -5.86 4.83
C ASN A 322 -24.85 -5.58 3.88
N PRO A 323 -25.08 -5.07 2.65
CA PRO A 323 -24.02 -4.69 1.71
C PRO A 323 -22.97 -3.71 2.26
N GLN A 324 -23.32 -2.88 3.26
CA GLN A 324 -22.36 -1.97 3.90
C GLN A 324 -21.35 -2.70 4.77
N ASP A 325 -21.75 -3.79 5.42
CA ASP A 325 -20.86 -4.58 6.27
C ASP A 325 -19.78 -5.27 5.43
N ALA A 326 -20.07 -5.57 4.15
CA ALA A 326 -19.10 -6.06 3.17
C ALA A 326 -18.00 -5.05 2.81
N LEU A 327 -18.06 -3.82 3.35
CA LEU A 327 -17.01 -2.81 3.20
C LEU A 327 -16.18 -2.66 4.48
N ILE A 328 -16.66 -3.16 5.62
CA ILE A 328 -16.00 -3.07 6.92
C ILE A 328 -14.97 -4.19 7.03
N TYR A 329 -13.76 -3.85 7.45
CA TYR A 329 -12.72 -4.82 7.76
C TYR A 329 -12.18 -4.56 9.15
N VAL A 330 -12.13 -5.60 9.98
CA VAL A 330 -11.49 -5.58 11.30
C VAL A 330 -10.47 -6.69 11.33
N HIS A 331 -9.22 -6.36 11.62
CA HIS A 331 -8.16 -7.37 11.67
C HIS A 331 -8.45 -8.44 12.73
N PRO A 332 -8.22 -9.74 12.47
CA PRO A 332 -8.49 -10.82 13.43
C PRO A 332 -7.76 -10.67 14.77
N LEU A 333 -6.60 -9.99 14.75
CA LEU A 333 -5.81 -9.71 15.96
C LEU A 333 -6.17 -8.40 16.66
N LEU A 334 -7.10 -7.59 16.13
CA LEU A 334 -7.55 -6.37 16.81
C LEU A 334 -8.67 -6.70 17.81
N GLN A 335 -8.51 -6.30 19.06
CA GLN A 335 -9.51 -6.59 20.10
C GLN A 335 -9.81 -5.36 20.97
N PRO A 336 -11.06 -5.17 21.41
CA PRO A 336 -11.38 -4.24 22.48
C PRO A 336 -10.65 -4.58 23.78
N GLY A 337 -10.24 -3.55 24.50
CA GLY A 337 -9.64 -3.63 25.82
C GLY A 337 -10.16 -2.53 26.75
N HIS A 338 -9.64 -2.51 27.96
CA HIS A 338 -9.95 -1.48 28.95
C HIS A 338 -8.71 -1.12 29.74
N ASP A 339 -8.46 0.18 29.87
CA ASP A 339 -7.44 0.80 30.73
C ASP A 339 -8.15 1.47 31.91
N PRO A 340 -7.67 1.31 33.15
CA PRO A 340 -8.29 1.98 34.31
C PRO A 340 -8.30 3.51 34.23
N LEU A 341 -7.36 4.13 33.50
CA LEU A 341 -7.24 5.58 33.34
C LEU A 341 -7.83 6.05 32.00
N LYS A 342 -7.49 5.37 30.89
CA LYS A 342 -7.92 5.77 29.55
C LYS A 342 -9.33 5.28 29.18
N GLY A 343 -9.88 4.32 29.90
CA GLY A 343 -11.18 3.73 29.60
C GLY A 343 -11.12 2.66 28.51
N LYS A 344 -12.10 2.63 27.60
CA LYS A 344 -12.07 1.66 26.47
C LYS A 344 -10.83 1.91 25.59
N MET A 345 -10.23 0.83 25.10
CA MET A 345 -9.08 0.91 24.17
C MET A 345 -9.19 -0.16 23.09
N LEU A 346 -8.31 -0.11 22.08
CA LEU A 346 -8.07 -1.20 21.15
C LEU A 346 -6.62 -1.69 21.31
N ARG A 347 -6.40 -3.00 21.23
CA ARG A 347 -5.08 -3.62 21.36
C ARG A 347 -4.89 -4.78 20.42
N ALA A 348 -3.64 -5.13 20.18
CA ALA A 348 -3.27 -6.30 19.40
C ALA A 348 -3.27 -7.55 20.29
N SER A 349 -4.00 -8.60 19.90
CA SER A 349 -4.00 -9.89 20.63
C SER A 349 -2.80 -10.77 20.32
N ALA A 350 -2.04 -10.43 19.27
CA ALA A 350 -0.73 -10.97 18.92
C ALA A 350 -0.03 -9.93 18.03
N SER A 351 1.25 -10.12 17.70
CA SER A 351 2.02 -9.15 16.93
C SER A 351 1.40 -8.86 15.54
N ILE A 352 1.34 -7.58 15.18
CA ILE A 352 0.85 -7.08 13.89
C ILE A 352 1.99 -6.33 13.21
N SER A 353 2.34 -6.76 11.98
CA SER A 353 3.43 -6.15 11.21
C SER A 353 3.09 -4.74 10.72
N ALA A 354 4.11 -3.89 10.62
CA ALA A 354 4.05 -2.58 9.98
C ALA A 354 3.41 -2.66 8.60
N GLY A 355 2.61 -1.65 8.23
CA GLY A 355 1.89 -1.60 6.97
C GLY A 355 0.61 -2.44 6.93
N THR A 356 0.31 -3.24 7.96
CA THR A 356 -0.94 -4.02 8.02
C THR A 356 -2.14 -3.10 8.25
N VAL A 357 -3.21 -3.26 7.45
CA VAL A 357 -4.49 -2.61 7.75
C VAL A 357 -5.08 -3.29 8.97
N ILE A 358 -5.43 -2.52 10.00
CA ILE A 358 -6.00 -3.06 11.24
C ILE A 358 -7.51 -2.84 11.35
N LEU A 359 -8.00 -1.74 10.77
CA LEU A 359 -9.42 -1.42 10.68
C LEU A 359 -9.65 -0.64 9.37
N ALA A 360 -10.66 -1.00 8.61
CA ALA A 360 -11.21 -0.16 7.56
C ALA A 360 -12.71 -0.05 7.78
N ASP A 361 -13.22 1.17 7.91
CA ASP A 361 -14.59 1.39 8.37
C ASP A 361 -15.35 2.39 7.50
N VAL A 362 -16.67 2.27 7.54
CA VAL A 362 -17.61 3.20 6.92
C VAL A 362 -18.22 4.11 7.99
N PRO A 363 -18.43 5.41 7.70
CA PRO A 363 -19.05 6.32 8.65
C PRO A 363 -20.50 5.94 8.91
N TYR A 364 -20.90 6.05 10.17
CA TYR A 364 -22.28 5.95 10.62
C TYR A 364 -23.09 7.18 10.22
N ALA A 365 -22.49 8.36 10.43
CA ALA A 365 -23.00 9.64 9.98
C ALA A 365 -21.86 10.48 9.41
N MET A 366 -22.18 11.37 8.48
CA MET A 366 -21.20 12.22 7.80
C MET A 366 -21.88 13.50 7.33
N VAL A 367 -21.20 14.65 7.38
CA VAL A 367 -21.65 15.93 6.82
C VAL A 367 -20.57 16.53 5.91
N PRO A 368 -20.94 17.12 4.76
CA PRO A 368 -20.00 17.79 3.88
C PRO A 368 -19.54 19.13 4.47
N ILE A 369 -18.24 19.41 4.34
CA ILE A 369 -17.63 20.68 4.72
C ILE A 369 -17.12 21.37 3.47
N GLN A 370 -17.18 22.69 3.47
CA GLN A 370 -16.53 23.51 2.45
C GLN A 370 -15.28 24.10 3.08
N SER A 371 -14.12 23.70 2.56
CA SER A 371 -12.86 24.38 2.86
C SER A 371 -12.20 24.87 1.57
N GLY A 372 -11.59 26.05 1.65
CA GLY A 372 -10.83 26.67 0.57
C GLY A 372 -11.66 27.13 -0.65
N THR A 373 -10.97 27.23 -1.79
CA THR A 373 -11.52 27.74 -3.08
C THR A 373 -12.10 26.64 -3.97
N ALA A 374 -11.78 25.37 -3.71
CA ALA A 374 -12.24 24.23 -4.48
C ALA A 374 -13.66 23.81 -4.06
N ARG A 375 -14.62 23.83 -4.99
CA ARG A 375 -16.03 23.44 -4.74
C ARG A 375 -16.26 21.94 -4.93
N ARG A 376 -15.57 21.12 -4.12
CA ARG A 376 -15.79 19.66 -4.06
C ARG A 376 -16.66 19.34 -2.85
N PHE A 377 -17.70 18.54 -3.05
CA PHE A 377 -18.59 18.09 -1.98
C PHE A 377 -18.57 16.58 -1.91
N ILE A 378 -18.68 16.02 -0.71
CA ILE A 378 -18.96 14.59 -0.58
C ILE A 378 -20.43 14.31 -0.86
N CYS A 379 -20.71 13.19 -1.53
CA CYS A 379 -22.07 12.73 -1.76
C CYS A 379 -22.87 12.66 -0.45
N SER A 380 -24.06 13.24 -0.44
CA SER A 380 -24.95 13.30 0.74
C SER A 380 -25.62 11.97 1.06
N ASN A 381 -25.53 10.97 0.17
CA ASN A 381 -25.88 9.60 0.51
C ASN A 381 -24.79 9.06 1.45
N VAL A 382 -25.15 8.77 2.71
CA VAL A 382 -24.25 8.21 3.73
C VAL A 382 -23.74 6.81 3.38
N CYS A 383 -24.16 6.19 2.28
CA CYS A 383 -23.58 4.96 1.74
C CYS A 383 -22.59 5.22 0.58
N CYS A 384 -22.56 6.44 0.04
CA CYS A 384 -21.71 6.86 -1.05
C CYS A 384 -20.60 7.77 -0.54
N ARG A 385 -19.42 7.69 -1.14
CA ARG A 385 -18.23 8.44 -0.71
C ARG A 385 -17.58 9.23 -1.82
N LYS A 386 -18.24 9.30 -2.97
CA LYS A 386 -17.71 10.01 -4.14
C LYS A 386 -17.66 11.51 -3.83
N LEU A 387 -16.48 12.10 -4.01
CA LEU A 387 -16.32 13.54 -4.09
C LEU A 387 -16.82 14.01 -5.46
N VAL A 388 -17.63 15.04 -5.47
CA VAL A 388 -18.34 15.53 -6.66
C VAL A 388 -18.17 17.04 -6.79
N SER A 389 -18.04 17.51 -8.03
CA SER A 389 -18.04 18.94 -8.35
C SER A 389 -19.47 19.42 -8.60
N ILE A 390 -19.74 20.70 -8.35
CA ILE A 390 -21.06 21.34 -8.57
C ILE A 390 -21.73 21.00 -9.90
N GLU A 391 -20.93 20.85 -10.97
CA GLU A 391 -21.40 20.62 -12.33
C GLU A 391 -21.86 19.17 -12.60
N GLN A 392 -21.46 18.22 -11.74
CA GLN A 392 -21.69 16.78 -11.92
C GLN A 392 -22.50 16.19 -10.77
N THR A 393 -23.47 16.95 -10.24
CA THR A 393 -24.27 16.56 -9.07
C THR A 393 -25.76 16.59 -9.34
N SER A 394 -26.48 15.59 -8.79
CA SER A 394 -27.91 15.70 -8.54
C SER A 394 -28.13 16.51 -7.26
N ARG A 395 -29.06 17.46 -7.29
CA ARG A 395 -29.37 18.37 -6.17
C ARG A 395 -30.76 18.10 -5.61
N CYS A 396 -30.99 18.63 -4.41
CA CYS A 396 -32.31 18.58 -3.80
C CYS A 396 -33.28 19.50 -4.56
N PRO A 397 -34.43 19.02 -5.05
CA PRO A 397 -35.42 19.85 -5.75
C PRO A 397 -35.97 21.01 -4.91
N LYS A 398 -35.92 20.89 -3.57
CA LYS A 398 -36.37 21.94 -2.64
C LYS A 398 -35.31 23.02 -2.39
N ALA A 399 -34.10 22.85 -2.92
CA ALA A 399 -32.93 23.70 -2.70
C ALA A 399 -32.69 24.01 -1.21
N CYS A 400 -32.67 22.96 -0.38
CA CYS A 400 -32.60 23.09 1.08
C CYS A 400 -31.25 23.61 1.60
N ALA A 401 -30.14 23.20 1.00
CA ALA A 401 -28.82 23.75 1.30
C ALA A 401 -27.88 23.54 0.10
N ASP A 402 -26.93 24.44 -0.05
CA ASP A 402 -25.91 24.45 -1.10
C ASP A 402 -24.99 23.22 -1.07
N ARG A 403 -24.75 22.67 0.11
CA ARG A 403 -23.86 21.51 0.32
C ARG A 403 -24.54 20.16 0.20
N VAL A 404 -25.86 20.11 0.03
CA VAL A 404 -26.60 18.85 -0.18
C VAL A 404 -26.54 18.45 -1.65
N ASN A 405 -25.63 17.53 -1.96
CA ASN A 405 -25.35 17.10 -3.32
C ASN A 405 -25.18 15.58 -3.39
N TRP A 406 -25.67 14.94 -4.46
CA TRP A 406 -25.46 13.53 -4.76
C TRP A 406 -24.72 13.36 -6.08
N CYS A 407 -23.97 12.29 -6.24
CA CYS A 407 -23.24 12.03 -7.50
C CYS A 407 -24.16 11.72 -8.68
N ASP A 408 -25.35 11.20 -8.43
CA ASP A 408 -26.37 10.92 -9.43
C ASP A 408 -27.74 10.77 -8.75
N ASP A 409 -28.79 10.59 -9.57
CA ASP A 409 -30.15 10.41 -9.09
C ASP A 409 -30.36 9.09 -8.33
N LYS A 410 -29.53 8.06 -8.57
CA LYS A 410 -29.59 6.80 -7.84
C LYS A 410 -29.16 7.00 -6.38
N CYS A 411 -28.05 7.70 -6.16
CA CYS A 411 -27.60 8.06 -4.83
C CYS A 411 -28.59 9.01 -4.13
N ARG A 412 -29.21 9.95 -4.86
CA ARG A 412 -30.28 10.78 -4.28
C ARG A 412 -31.44 9.92 -3.80
N ALA A 413 -31.96 9.04 -4.65
CA ALA A 413 -33.05 8.14 -4.29
C ALA A 413 -32.69 7.22 -3.11
N ALA A 414 -31.48 6.68 -3.07
CA ALA A 414 -31.00 5.83 -1.97
C ALA A 414 -30.88 6.60 -0.64
N GLY A 415 -30.53 7.89 -0.68
CA GLY A 415 -30.41 8.74 0.50
C GLY A 415 -31.71 9.44 0.91
N GLU A 416 -32.81 9.29 0.15
CA GLU A 416 -34.03 10.09 0.33
C GLU A 416 -34.64 9.92 1.72
N LEU A 417 -34.65 8.70 2.27
CA LEU A 417 -35.20 8.43 3.60
C LEU A 417 -34.49 9.23 4.71
N HIS A 418 -33.18 9.40 4.61
CA HIS A 418 -32.42 10.23 5.55
C HIS A 418 -32.65 11.71 5.23
N HIS A 419 -32.55 12.08 3.95
CA HIS A 419 -32.60 13.47 3.55
C HIS A 419 -33.96 14.14 3.84
N GLN A 420 -35.07 13.43 3.63
CA GLN A 420 -36.41 13.99 3.86
C GLN A 420 -36.60 14.47 5.31
N LEU A 421 -35.92 13.83 6.27
CA LEU A 421 -35.99 14.15 7.70
C LEU A 421 -35.17 15.38 8.09
N GLU A 422 -34.09 15.69 7.34
CA GLU A 422 -33.27 16.91 7.55
C GLU A 422 -33.63 18.06 6.59
N CYS A 423 -34.35 17.80 5.49
CA CYS A 423 -34.49 18.72 4.36
C CYS A 423 -35.12 20.07 4.76
N THR A 424 -36.22 20.05 5.51
CA THR A 424 -36.90 21.27 5.96
C THR A 424 -36.02 22.06 6.92
N TRP A 425 -35.37 21.38 7.87
CA TRP A 425 -34.46 22.00 8.82
C TRP A 425 -33.29 22.68 8.12
N LEU A 426 -32.65 22.00 7.16
CA LEU A 426 -31.57 22.59 6.37
C LEU A 426 -32.03 23.85 5.64
N LYS A 427 -33.23 23.83 5.06
CA LYS A 427 -33.80 24.97 4.34
C LYS A 427 -34.06 26.18 5.24
N GLU A 428 -34.52 25.94 6.45
CA GLU A 428 -34.89 27.02 7.38
C GLU A 428 -33.70 27.52 8.19
N GLN A 429 -32.79 26.62 8.57
CA GLN A 429 -31.77 26.89 9.58
C GLN A 429 -30.37 27.10 9.00
N SER A 430 -30.04 26.59 7.80
CA SER A 430 -28.65 26.60 7.31
C SER A 430 -28.04 28.00 7.17
N GLU A 431 -28.73 28.93 6.51
CA GLU A 431 -28.24 30.31 6.37
C GLU A 431 -28.29 31.05 7.71
N LEU A 432 -29.38 30.87 8.46
CA LEU A 432 -29.56 31.52 9.76
C LEU A 432 -28.43 31.16 10.73
N LEU A 433 -28.20 29.88 10.97
CA LEU A 433 -27.15 29.36 11.87
C LEU A 433 -25.75 29.86 11.48
N ARG A 434 -25.42 29.83 10.19
CA ARG A 434 -24.09 30.27 9.72
C ARG A 434 -23.87 31.77 9.96
N VAL A 435 -24.92 32.58 9.81
CA VAL A 435 -24.84 34.02 10.03
C VAL A 435 -24.81 34.36 11.52
N THR A 436 -25.55 33.64 12.36
CA THR A 436 -25.72 33.96 13.78
C THR A 436 -24.67 33.33 14.68
N GLU A 437 -24.34 32.05 14.49
CA GLU A 437 -23.44 31.28 15.35
C GLU A 437 -22.12 30.93 14.63
N GLY A 438 -22.16 30.79 13.30
CA GLY A 438 -21.00 30.48 12.47
C GLY A 438 -21.05 29.09 11.84
N GLU A 439 -20.06 28.83 10.98
CA GLU A 439 -19.98 27.59 10.20
C GLU A 439 -19.75 26.35 11.06
N TYR A 440 -18.99 26.51 12.16
CA TYR A 440 -18.70 25.42 13.09
C TYR A 440 -19.97 24.88 13.73
N ASP A 441 -20.76 25.73 14.39
CA ASP A 441 -21.98 25.30 15.10
C ASP A 441 -23.05 24.78 14.14
N PHE A 442 -23.15 25.34 12.93
CA PHE A 442 -23.99 24.77 11.89
C PHE A 442 -23.59 23.32 11.56
N THR A 443 -22.29 23.08 11.35
CA THR A 443 -21.77 21.76 10.99
C THR A 443 -21.98 20.75 12.12
N MET A 444 -21.70 21.17 13.37
CA MET A 444 -21.92 20.36 14.57
C MET A 444 -23.40 19.98 14.71
N LEU A 445 -24.34 20.94 14.67
CA LEU A 445 -25.76 20.64 14.81
C LEU A 445 -26.30 19.79 13.66
N TRP A 446 -25.76 19.97 12.44
CA TRP A 446 -26.12 19.13 11.32
C TRP A 446 -25.62 17.69 11.51
N MET A 447 -24.42 17.50 12.08
CA MET A 447 -23.92 16.17 12.42
C MET A 447 -24.81 15.50 13.48
N VAL A 448 -25.15 16.22 14.56
CA VAL A 448 -26.07 15.73 15.61
C VAL A 448 -27.40 15.31 15.02
N LEU A 449 -27.97 16.14 14.13
CA LEU A 449 -29.21 15.80 13.43
C LEU A 449 -29.07 14.51 12.61
N ARG A 450 -27.98 14.35 11.85
CA ARG A 450 -27.74 13.13 11.05
C ARG A 450 -27.56 11.88 11.89
N LEU A 451 -26.89 11.97 13.05
CA LEU A 451 -26.75 10.87 14.00
C LEU A 451 -28.12 10.41 14.51
N LEU A 452 -28.98 11.35 14.91
CA LEU A 452 -30.34 11.05 15.39
C LEU A 452 -31.26 10.51 14.28
N ILE A 453 -31.12 11.01 13.05
CA ILE A 453 -31.82 10.46 11.88
C ILE A 453 -31.38 9.02 11.61
N GLY A 454 -30.07 8.75 11.65
CA GLY A 454 -29.53 7.39 11.51
C GLY A 454 -30.15 6.42 12.50
N ARG A 455 -30.23 6.82 13.78
CA ARG A 455 -30.91 6.05 14.84
C ARG A 455 -32.36 5.72 14.47
N LEU A 456 -33.14 6.73 14.07
CA LEU A 456 -34.55 6.55 13.76
C LEU A 456 -34.76 5.60 12.58
N VAL A 457 -33.94 5.75 11.53
CA VAL A 457 -33.99 4.90 10.33
C VAL A 457 -33.67 3.45 10.68
N GLU A 458 -32.63 3.21 11.49
CA GLU A 458 -32.28 1.85 11.95
C GLU A 458 -33.38 1.23 12.80
N MET A 459 -33.97 1.98 13.74
CA MET A 459 -35.07 1.49 14.57
C MET A 459 -36.33 1.16 13.74
N SER A 460 -36.57 1.93 12.67
CA SER A 460 -37.74 1.75 11.78
C SER A 460 -37.59 0.57 10.81
N ALA A 461 -36.35 0.16 10.51
CA ALA A 461 -36.08 -0.97 9.61
C ALA A 461 -36.42 -2.34 10.24
N GLY A 462 -36.62 -2.40 11.57
CA GLY A 462 -36.95 -3.61 12.30
C GLY A 462 -35.75 -4.55 12.48
N SER A 463 -35.73 -5.28 13.61
CA SER A 463 -34.82 -6.39 13.85
C SER A 463 -35.16 -7.57 12.92
N ALA A 464 -34.80 -7.49 11.65
CA ALA A 464 -34.86 -8.63 10.75
C ALA A 464 -33.77 -9.65 11.16
N ASP A 465 -34.23 -10.79 11.67
CA ASP A 465 -33.53 -12.07 11.89
C ASP A 465 -32.31 -12.12 12.82
N THR A 466 -32.59 -12.54 14.05
CA THR A 466 -31.62 -13.02 15.04
C THR A 466 -30.94 -14.33 14.59
N HIS A 467 -29.61 -14.23 14.51
CA HIS A 467 -28.58 -15.28 14.68
C HIS A 467 -28.32 -16.24 13.52
N THR A 468 -27.64 -15.72 12.50
CA THR A 468 -26.50 -16.44 11.92
C THR A 468 -25.37 -15.41 11.79
N LEU A 469 -24.23 -15.61 12.44
CA LEU A 469 -23.09 -14.68 12.40
C LEU A 469 -22.68 -14.45 10.93
N THR A 470 -22.77 -13.21 10.43
CA THR A 470 -22.49 -12.92 9.00
C THR A 470 -21.13 -12.29 8.74
N CYS A 471 -20.45 -11.75 9.76
CA CYS A 471 -19.09 -11.21 9.65
C CYS A 471 -18.17 -11.71 10.77
N ASP A 472 -16.88 -11.85 10.46
CA ASP A 472 -15.80 -12.40 11.30
C ASP A 472 -15.37 -11.50 12.48
N TRP A 473 -16.06 -10.38 12.67
CA TRP A 473 -15.78 -9.38 13.69
C TRP A 473 -16.96 -9.07 14.62
N GLU A 474 -18.15 -9.58 14.30
CA GLU A 474 -19.39 -9.29 15.05
C GLU A 474 -19.33 -9.76 16.51
N ASP A 475 -18.51 -10.76 16.80
CA ASP A 475 -18.24 -11.27 18.15
C ASP A 475 -17.45 -10.27 19.01
N ARG A 476 -16.70 -9.36 18.37
CA ARG A 476 -15.80 -8.40 19.03
C ARG A 476 -16.30 -6.96 18.95
N PHE A 477 -17.06 -6.58 17.93
CA PHE A 477 -17.46 -5.20 17.70
C PHE A 477 -18.95 -5.05 17.45
N GLN A 478 -19.55 -4.06 18.13
CA GLN A 478 -20.94 -3.69 17.94
C GLN A 478 -21.20 -2.90 16.65
N ARG A 479 -22.48 -2.75 16.30
CA ARG A 479 -22.96 -2.14 15.05
C ARG A 479 -23.90 -0.96 15.28
N GLY A 480 -24.05 -0.16 14.22
CA GLY A 480 -25.07 0.90 14.12
C GLY A 480 -25.09 1.86 15.30
N TRP A 481 -26.32 2.29 15.65
CA TRP A 481 -26.58 3.17 16.79
C TRP A 481 -26.03 2.63 18.11
N GLN A 482 -26.10 1.31 18.34
CA GLN A 482 -25.62 0.73 19.59
C GLN A 482 -24.13 1.00 19.80
N SER A 483 -23.34 0.82 18.73
CA SER A 483 -21.91 1.12 18.73
C SER A 483 -21.64 2.60 18.99
N PHE A 484 -22.41 3.52 18.39
CA PHE A 484 -22.28 4.96 18.61
C PHE A 484 -22.70 5.38 20.03
N ASN A 485 -23.81 4.85 20.54
CA ASN A 485 -24.37 5.22 21.84
C ASN A 485 -23.43 4.86 23.00
N GLU A 486 -22.51 3.91 22.80
CA GLU A 486 -21.48 3.53 23.75
C GLU A 486 -20.20 4.40 23.70
N THR A 487 -20.12 5.36 22.78
CA THR A 487 -19.00 6.29 22.68
C THR A 487 -19.02 7.30 23.83
N ARG A 488 -17.86 7.87 24.16
CA ARG A 488 -17.71 8.79 25.31
C ARG A 488 -18.40 10.11 25.00
N SER A 489 -19.18 10.66 25.94
CA SER A 489 -19.70 12.03 25.81
C SER A 489 -18.84 13.05 26.55
N ASN A 490 -18.13 12.62 27.60
CA ASN A 490 -17.47 13.50 28.58
C ASN A 490 -18.41 14.57 29.17
N LEU A 491 -19.73 14.32 29.19
CA LEU A 491 -20.74 15.26 29.69
C LEU A 491 -20.38 15.83 31.08
N GLU A 492 -19.81 14.99 31.93
CA GLU A 492 -19.36 15.32 33.28
C GLU A 492 -18.10 16.17 33.36
N LEU A 493 -17.31 16.24 32.27
CA LEU A 493 -16.04 16.96 32.18
C LEU A 493 -16.15 18.30 31.45
N TRP A 494 -17.22 18.51 30.67
CA TRP A 494 -17.41 19.77 29.94
C TRP A 494 -17.69 20.94 30.90
N PRO A 495 -17.14 22.14 30.64
CA PRO A 495 -17.46 23.33 31.42
C PRO A 495 -18.96 23.64 31.39
N ARG A 496 -19.56 23.99 32.53
CA ARG A 496 -20.99 24.32 32.62
C ARG A 496 -21.44 25.38 31.61
N ALA A 497 -20.62 26.42 31.42
CA ALA A 497 -20.89 27.48 30.44
C ALA A 497 -20.99 26.94 29.00
N GLN A 498 -20.18 25.93 28.65
CA GLN A 498 -20.24 25.28 27.34
C GLN A 498 -21.52 24.46 27.19
N LEU A 499 -21.88 23.68 28.22
CA LEU A 499 -23.13 22.91 28.23
C LEU A 499 -24.36 23.81 28.11
N ASP A 500 -24.38 24.94 28.82
CA ASP A 500 -25.48 25.91 28.75
C ASP A 500 -25.58 26.57 27.36
N ARG A 501 -24.42 26.85 26.72
CA ARG A 501 -24.39 27.31 25.33
C ARG A 501 -24.97 26.27 24.37
N TRP A 502 -24.56 25.01 24.49
CA TRP A 502 -25.06 23.93 23.64
C TRP A 502 -26.55 23.66 23.86
N ARG A 503 -27.06 23.72 25.10
CA ARG A 503 -28.51 23.67 25.37
C ARG A 503 -29.24 24.78 24.63
N ARG A 504 -28.76 26.02 24.73
CA ARG A 504 -29.34 27.16 23.99
C ARG A 504 -29.37 26.89 22.48
N LEU A 505 -28.28 26.37 21.91
CA LEU A 505 -28.22 26.04 20.48
C LEU A 505 -29.27 24.98 20.09
N ILE A 506 -29.40 23.92 20.89
CA ILE A 506 -30.40 22.86 20.68
C ILE A 506 -31.82 23.46 20.76
N ASP A 507 -32.13 24.18 21.84
CA ASP A 507 -33.46 24.77 22.05
C ASP A 507 -33.84 25.78 20.94
N THR A 508 -32.85 26.51 20.42
CA THR A 508 -33.08 27.54 19.40
C THR A 508 -33.24 26.94 18.01
N TYR A 509 -32.39 25.97 17.65
CA TYR A 509 -32.25 25.52 16.25
C TYR A 509 -32.74 24.09 16.01
N LEU A 510 -32.71 23.19 17.00
CA LEU A 510 -33.34 21.86 16.92
C LEU A 510 -34.75 21.94 17.52
N THR A 511 -35.67 22.52 16.75
CA THR A 511 -37.05 22.80 17.17
C THR A 511 -37.77 21.60 17.82
N THR A 512 -38.74 21.87 18.69
CA THR A 512 -39.54 20.82 19.33
C THR A 512 -40.21 19.88 18.32
N SER A 513 -40.56 20.38 17.12
CA SER A 513 -41.12 19.54 16.06
C SER A 513 -40.13 18.52 15.49
N ILE A 514 -38.85 18.90 15.29
CA ILE A 514 -37.86 17.96 14.75
C ILE A 514 -37.46 16.93 15.80
N LEU A 515 -37.25 17.36 17.04
CA LEU A 515 -36.93 16.46 18.16
C LEU A 515 -38.06 15.46 18.43
N SER A 516 -39.32 15.92 18.36
CA SER A 516 -40.50 15.05 18.46
C SER A 516 -40.56 14.02 17.32
N THR A 517 -40.27 14.45 16.08
CA THR A 517 -40.21 13.54 14.92
C THR A 517 -39.13 12.46 15.10
N LEU A 518 -37.99 12.85 15.67
CA LEU A 518 -36.86 11.95 15.96
C LEU A 518 -37.04 11.13 17.23
N GLN A 519 -38.11 11.38 18.01
CA GLN A 519 -38.40 10.71 19.28
C GLN A 519 -37.25 10.86 20.30
N VAL A 520 -36.76 12.09 20.44
CA VAL A 520 -35.58 12.44 21.26
C VAL A 520 -35.89 13.69 22.07
N SER A 521 -35.45 13.74 23.32
CA SER A 521 -35.50 14.93 24.18
C SER A 521 -34.29 15.86 23.96
N ALA A 522 -34.42 17.14 24.35
CA ALA A 522 -33.31 18.09 24.24
C ALA A 522 -32.06 17.67 25.03
N GLU A 523 -32.23 17.03 26.20
CA GLU A 523 -31.11 16.51 26.99
C GLU A 523 -30.44 15.29 26.32
N GLU A 524 -31.20 14.41 25.67
CA GLU A 524 -30.61 13.33 24.86
C GLU A 524 -29.85 13.89 23.65
N ALA A 525 -30.38 14.93 22.99
CA ALA A 525 -29.66 15.61 21.91
C ALA A 525 -28.35 16.26 22.41
N LEU A 526 -28.34 16.81 23.63
CA LEU A 526 -27.13 17.34 24.27
C LEU A 526 -26.09 16.24 24.52
N VAL A 527 -26.51 15.04 24.94
CA VAL A 527 -25.60 13.90 25.09
C VAL A 527 -24.97 13.52 23.75
N VAL A 528 -25.78 13.43 22.70
CA VAL A 528 -25.30 13.11 21.33
C VAL A 528 -24.36 14.18 20.81
N LEU A 529 -24.61 15.45 21.10
CA LEU A 529 -23.72 16.55 20.78
C LEU A 529 -22.37 16.39 21.49
N CYS A 530 -22.39 16.11 22.79
CA CYS A 530 -21.15 15.87 23.54
C CYS A 530 -20.38 14.63 23.01
N GLN A 531 -21.07 13.59 22.56
CA GLN A 531 -20.46 12.43 21.89
C GLN A 531 -19.88 12.79 20.52
N GLU A 532 -20.56 13.61 19.74
CA GLU A 532 -20.05 14.07 18.44
C GLU A 532 -18.73 14.81 18.61
N GLU A 533 -18.70 15.82 19.48
CA GLU A 533 -17.53 16.68 19.75
C GLU A 533 -16.29 15.91 20.24
N THR A 534 -16.48 14.71 20.79
CA THR A 534 -15.39 13.88 21.34
C THR A 534 -14.97 12.75 20.41
N ASN A 535 -15.81 12.34 19.44
CA ASN A 535 -15.60 11.11 18.67
C ASN A 535 -15.66 11.32 17.15
N SER A 536 -15.89 12.54 16.66
CA SER A 536 -15.95 12.81 15.23
C SER A 536 -14.55 12.94 14.60
N PHE A 537 -14.47 12.59 13.32
CA PHE A 537 -13.27 12.57 12.52
C PHE A 537 -13.42 13.54 11.36
N TRP A 538 -12.53 14.54 11.32
CA TRP A 538 -12.34 15.39 10.16
C TRP A 538 -11.68 14.60 9.03
N LEU A 539 -12.31 14.60 7.86
CA LEU A 539 -11.86 13.89 6.67
C LEU A 539 -11.02 14.80 5.77
N HIS A 540 -9.80 14.36 5.50
CA HIS A 540 -8.80 15.04 4.70
C HIS A 540 -8.25 14.07 3.64
N ASP A 541 -7.71 14.59 2.54
CA ASP A 541 -7.17 13.75 1.45
C ASP A 541 -5.90 12.99 1.87
N GLY A 542 -5.10 13.56 2.78
CA GLY A 542 -3.82 12.99 3.22
C GLY A 542 -3.87 12.22 4.55
N VAL A 543 -2.70 11.69 4.91
CA VAL A 543 -2.52 10.81 6.08
C VAL A 543 -2.46 11.64 7.36
N THR A 544 -3.13 11.16 8.42
CA THR A 544 -3.00 11.71 9.78
C THR A 544 -2.27 10.74 10.70
N GLY A 545 -1.37 11.27 11.53
CA GLY A 545 -0.64 10.51 12.54
C GLY A 545 0.71 9.96 12.07
N THR A 546 1.27 10.47 10.96
CA THR A 546 2.62 10.11 10.53
C THR A 546 3.62 10.43 11.63
N PHE A 547 4.35 9.41 12.09
CA PHE A 547 5.33 9.52 13.16
C PHE A 547 6.50 8.55 12.92
N PRO A 548 7.78 8.97 13.08
CA PRO A 548 8.23 10.34 13.39
C PRO A 548 7.78 11.37 12.35
N VAL A 549 7.62 12.63 12.78
CA VAL A 549 7.23 13.71 11.86
C VAL A 549 8.40 13.95 10.90
N PRO A 550 8.21 13.87 9.57
CA PRO A 550 9.28 14.13 8.60
C PRO A 550 9.80 15.57 8.68
N GLU A 551 11.05 15.81 8.27
CA GLU A 551 11.64 17.16 8.21
C GLU A 551 10.84 18.12 7.31
N GLU A 552 10.28 17.59 6.22
CA GLU A 552 9.34 18.29 5.35
C GLU A 552 7.96 17.60 5.45
N PRO A 553 7.08 18.05 6.35
CA PRO A 553 5.77 17.44 6.50
C PRO A 553 4.93 17.64 5.24
N GLN A 554 4.35 16.55 4.74
CA GLN A 554 3.37 16.65 3.67
C GLN A 554 2.04 17.14 4.25
N SER A 555 1.46 18.17 3.61
CA SER A 555 0.12 18.64 3.98
C SER A 555 -0.90 17.51 3.79
N ARG A 556 -1.71 17.26 4.82
CA ARG A 556 -2.88 16.36 4.72
C ARG A 556 -4.03 16.93 3.86
N GLY A 557 -3.89 18.17 3.37
CA GLY A 557 -4.94 18.87 2.64
C GLY A 557 -6.01 19.46 3.55
N GLU A 558 -6.94 20.18 2.94
CA GLU A 558 -8.07 20.81 3.63
C GLU A 558 -9.16 19.78 3.99
N PRO A 559 -9.87 19.93 5.11
CA PRO A 559 -10.97 19.05 5.44
C PRO A 559 -12.15 19.24 4.48
N TYR A 560 -12.71 18.14 3.99
CA TYR A 560 -13.85 18.13 3.06
C TYR A 560 -15.14 17.58 3.67
N ALA A 561 -15.06 16.92 4.83
CA ALA A 561 -16.21 16.36 5.52
C ALA A 561 -15.88 16.05 6.99
N LEU A 562 -16.93 15.93 7.79
CA LEU A 562 -16.88 15.49 9.18
C LEU A 562 -17.66 14.20 9.25
N ALA A 563 -17.17 13.20 9.99
CA ALA A 563 -17.76 11.88 10.00
C ALA A 563 -17.55 11.16 11.32
N VAL A 564 -18.47 10.26 11.68
CA VAL A 564 -18.38 9.45 12.91
C VAL A 564 -18.21 7.98 12.53
N TYR A 565 -17.18 7.36 13.11
CA TYR A 565 -16.80 5.96 12.88
C TYR A 565 -16.80 5.21 14.22
N PRO A 566 -17.95 4.69 14.68
CA PRO A 566 -18.08 4.17 16.05
C PRO A 566 -17.03 3.12 16.45
N ARG A 567 -16.66 2.20 15.55
CA ARG A 567 -15.63 1.18 15.83
C ARG A 567 -14.23 1.79 15.99
N ALA A 568 -13.95 2.85 15.25
CA ALA A 568 -12.68 3.57 15.35
C ALA A 568 -12.58 4.44 16.61
N CYS A 569 -13.70 4.74 17.28
CA CYS A 569 -13.71 5.53 18.51
C CYS A 569 -13.02 4.82 19.69
N GLY A 570 -12.72 3.52 19.56
CA GLY A 570 -11.91 2.79 20.53
C GLY A 570 -10.40 3.09 20.46
N PHE A 571 -9.91 3.75 19.41
CA PHE A 571 -8.51 4.16 19.34
C PHE A 571 -8.25 5.35 20.28
N ASN A 572 -7.39 5.14 21.26
CA ASN A 572 -6.91 6.21 22.12
C ASN A 572 -5.82 7.04 21.43
N HIS A 573 -5.55 8.21 22.00
CA HIS A 573 -4.54 9.12 21.53
C HIS A 573 -3.12 8.76 21.97
N SER A 574 -2.14 8.96 21.08
CA SER A 574 -0.73 9.14 21.42
C SER A 574 -0.08 10.19 20.52
N CYS A 575 0.87 10.97 21.04
CA CYS A 575 1.74 11.86 20.24
C CYS A 575 2.90 11.11 19.56
N SER A 576 3.06 9.81 19.86
CA SER A 576 3.92 8.82 19.20
C SER A 576 3.08 7.62 18.72
N PRO A 577 2.13 7.82 17.80
CA PRO A 577 1.17 6.79 17.41
C PRO A 577 1.83 5.61 16.70
N ASN A 578 1.27 4.41 16.88
CA ASN A 578 1.63 3.20 16.14
C ASN A 578 0.62 2.85 15.04
N VAL A 579 -0.41 3.68 14.87
CA VAL A 579 -1.44 3.56 13.83
C VAL A 579 -1.63 4.91 13.13
N ILE A 580 -1.54 4.90 11.80
CA ILE A 580 -1.90 6.03 10.93
C ILE A 580 -3.31 5.85 10.39
N ARG A 581 -3.99 6.95 10.04
CA ARG A 581 -5.30 6.90 9.38
C ARG A 581 -5.34 7.76 8.11
N HIS A 582 -6.08 7.29 7.12
CA HIS A 582 -6.40 8.02 5.89
C HIS A 582 -7.67 7.44 5.26
N PRO A 583 -8.45 8.23 4.50
CA PRO A 583 -9.48 7.65 3.66
C PRO A 583 -8.83 6.84 2.52
N ASP A 584 -9.38 5.66 2.19
CA ASP A 584 -9.01 4.96 0.97
C ASP A 584 -9.78 5.48 -0.25
N GLU A 585 -9.40 4.99 -1.43
CA GLU A 585 -10.02 5.40 -2.69
C GLU A 585 -11.49 4.95 -2.81
N LYS A 586 -11.96 4.06 -1.92
CA LYS A 586 -13.37 3.62 -1.80
C LYS A 586 -14.12 4.45 -0.75
N GLY A 587 -13.44 5.41 -0.11
CA GLY A 587 -13.97 6.34 0.88
C GLY A 587 -14.25 5.72 2.25
N ARG A 588 -13.58 4.61 2.57
CA ARG A 588 -13.53 4.07 3.93
C ARG A 588 -12.43 4.79 4.69
N MET A 589 -12.62 5.00 5.99
CA MET A 589 -11.49 5.38 6.84
C MET A 589 -10.64 4.14 7.10
N VAL A 590 -9.38 4.18 6.70
CA VAL A 590 -8.43 3.07 6.85
C VAL A 590 -7.40 3.42 7.91
N PHE A 591 -7.27 2.51 8.88
CA PHE A 591 -6.29 2.53 9.95
C PHE A 591 -5.24 1.47 9.68
N ARG A 592 -3.98 1.86 9.62
CA ARG A 592 -2.85 1.00 9.26
C ARG A 592 -1.76 1.11 10.31
N ALA A 593 -1.19 -0.03 10.70
CA ALA A 593 -0.02 -0.05 11.58
C ALA A 593 1.13 0.72 10.93
N SER A 594 1.66 1.75 11.60
CA SER A 594 2.79 2.56 11.10
C SER A 594 4.14 1.90 11.39
N ARG A 595 4.18 1.06 12.42
CA ARG A 595 5.30 0.19 12.79
C ARG A 595 4.76 -1.16 13.26
N ASP A 596 5.65 -2.10 13.54
CA ASP A 596 5.27 -3.35 14.21
C ASP A 596 4.62 -3.03 15.56
N ILE A 597 3.48 -3.66 15.83
CA ILE A 597 2.71 -3.56 17.08
C ILE A 597 2.86 -4.92 17.78
N THR A 598 3.38 -4.94 19.00
CA THR A 598 3.62 -6.20 19.72
C THR A 598 2.33 -6.76 20.34
N GLU A 599 2.34 -8.03 20.72
CA GLU A 599 1.25 -8.63 21.49
C GLU A 599 0.91 -7.80 22.73
N ALA A 600 -0.40 -7.65 22.98
CA ALA A 600 -1.01 -6.85 24.06
C ALA A 600 -0.76 -5.33 23.99
N GLU A 601 0.02 -4.84 23.02
CA GLU A 601 0.25 -3.42 22.83
C GLU A 601 -1.04 -2.70 22.42
N GLU A 602 -1.28 -1.52 23.00
CA GLU A 602 -2.40 -0.66 22.64
C GLU A 602 -2.21 -0.11 21.22
N CYS A 603 -3.22 -0.24 20.39
CA CYS A 603 -3.27 0.43 19.09
C CYS A 603 -3.72 1.88 19.32
N VAL A 604 -2.86 2.85 19.02
CA VAL A 604 -3.07 4.27 19.31
C VAL A 604 -2.89 5.13 18.05
N ILE A 605 -3.74 6.14 17.91
CA ILE A 605 -3.70 7.11 16.81
C ILE A 605 -3.33 8.50 17.33
N SER A 606 -2.89 9.42 16.46
CA SER A 606 -2.90 10.86 16.82
C SER A 606 -4.29 11.43 16.56
N TYR A 607 -4.86 12.27 17.44
CA TYR A 607 -6.19 12.87 17.20
C TYR A 607 -6.12 14.04 16.22
N PHE A 608 -4.97 14.70 16.18
CA PHE A 608 -4.65 15.85 15.33
C PHE A 608 -3.43 15.57 14.47
N ASP A 609 -3.06 16.51 13.60
CA ASP A 609 -1.84 16.41 12.81
C ASP A 609 -0.63 16.85 13.63
N LEU A 610 0.35 15.95 13.74
CA LEU A 610 1.57 16.17 14.50
C LEU A 610 2.50 17.18 13.82
N ALA A 611 2.27 17.48 12.54
CA ALA A 611 2.98 18.55 11.84
C ALA A 611 2.42 19.95 12.16
N GLU A 612 1.16 20.04 12.59
CA GLU A 612 0.50 21.31 12.93
C GLU A 612 0.73 21.68 14.41
N TYR A 613 0.73 20.69 15.30
CA TYR A 613 0.95 20.87 16.74
C TYR A 613 2.27 20.20 17.15
N VAL A 614 3.35 20.97 17.06
CA VAL A 614 4.72 20.45 17.16
C VAL A 614 5.20 20.35 18.62
N ASP A 615 5.04 21.41 19.41
CA ASP A 615 5.52 21.48 20.79
C ASP A 615 4.57 20.82 21.79
N VAL A 616 5.09 20.41 22.95
CA VAL A 616 4.29 19.68 23.95
C VAL A 616 3.14 20.52 24.52
N ASP A 617 3.33 21.82 24.71
CA ASP A 617 2.32 22.70 25.31
C ASP A 617 1.11 22.89 24.39
N SER A 618 1.34 23.08 23.08
CA SER A 618 0.26 23.19 22.09
C SER A 618 -0.54 21.89 21.97
N ARG A 619 0.13 20.73 21.93
CA ARG A 619 -0.52 19.41 21.92
C ARG A 619 -1.37 19.18 23.17
N GLN A 620 -0.81 19.45 24.36
CA GLN A 620 -1.51 19.25 25.62
C GLN A 620 -2.70 20.20 25.78
N THR A 621 -2.55 21.46 25.33
CA THR A 621 -3.63 22.45 25.37
C THR A 621 -4.79 22.01 24.49
N LEU A 622 -4.51 21.59 23.24
CA LEU A 622 -5.54 21.07 22.34
C LEU A 622 -6.29 19.87 22.95
N LEU A 623 -5.56 18.91 23.54
CA LEU A 623 -6.17 17.74 24.17
C LEU A 623 -7.03 18.08 25.39
N ARG A 624 -6.60 19.03 26.23
CA ARG A 624 -7.41 19.50 27.36
C ARG A 624 -8.66 20.26 26.89
N ASP A 625 -8.53 21.06 25.85
CA ASP A 625 -9.59 21.95 25.36
C ASP A 625 -10.65 21.23 24.54
N TRP A 626 -10.28 20.17 23.82
CA TRP A 626 -11.21 19.46 22.93
C TRP A 626 -11.59 18.08 23.45
N PHE A 627 -10.66 17.37 24.09
CA PHE A 627 -10.84 15.97 24.48
C PHE A 627 -10.87 15.74 26.00
N ARG A 628 -10.59 16.78 26.80
CA ARG A 628 -10.71 16.79 28.26
C ARG A 628 -9.78 15.82 28.98
N PHE A 629 -8.57 15.59 28.45
CA PHE A 629 -7.54 14.81 29.14
C PHE A 629 -6.13 15.39 28.91
N THR A 630 -5.15 14.90 29.68
CA THR A 630 -3.71 15.21 29.52
C THR A 630 -3.01 13.97 28.97
N CYS A 631 -2.22 14.12 27.91
CA CYS A 631 -1.51 12.99 27.31
C CYS A 631 -0.27 12.62 28.13
N LEU A 632 -0.16 11.34 28.48
CA LEU A 632 0.97 10.76 29.21
C LEU A 632 1.73 9.75 28.33
N CYS A 633 1.84 10.01 27.03
CA CYS A 633 2.67 9.17 26.17
C CYS A 633 4.15 9.50 26.34
N ASP A 634 5.02 8.53 26.05
CA ASP A 634 6.47 8.65 26.19
C ASP A 634 7.03 9.94 25.57
N ARG A 635 6.53 10.35 24.39
CA ARG A 635 6.96 11.59 23.73
C ARG A 635 6.65 12.83 24.58
N CYS A 636 5.44 12.92 25.12
CA CYS A 636 5.06 14.06 25.95
C CYS A 636 5.83 14.09 27.28
N GLU A 637 6.07 12.93 27.89
CA GLU A 637 6.82 12.85 29.14
C GLU A 637 8.28 13.30 28.94
N LEU A 638 8.93 12.81 27.88
CA LEU A 638 10.31 13.18 27.53
C LEU A 638 10.44 14.66 27.22
N GLU A 639 9.55 15.22 26.39
CA GLU A 639 9.61 16.63 26.01
C GLU A 639 9.28 17.57 27.19
N SER A 640 8.46 17.12 28.15
CA SER A 640 8.14 17.91 29.35
C SER A 640 9.24 17.87 30.43
N SER A 641 10.14 16.88 30.39
CA SER A 641 11.27 16.83 31.33
C SER A 641 12.48 17.67 30.89
N ASP A 642 12.53 18.01 29.59
CA ASP A 642 13.58 18.83 29.00
C ASP A 642 13.26 20.34 28.95
N SER A 643 12.01 20.70 29.23
CA SER A 643 11.47 22.08 29.34
C SER A 643 11.49 22.60 30.77
#